data_AF-A0A8H6ZAN5-F1
#
_entry.id   AF-A0A8H6ZAN5-F1
#
_cell.length_a   1.000
_cell.length_b   1.000
_cell.length_c   1.000
_cell.angle_alpha   90.00
_cell.angle_beta   90.00
_cell.angle_gamma   90.00
#
_symmetry.space_group_name_H-M   'P 1'
#
loop_
_entity.id
_entity.type
_entity.pdbx_description
1 polymer ?
#
loop_
_entity_poly.entity_id
_entity_poly.type
_entity_poly.pdbx_seq_one_letter_code
_entity_poly.pdbx_strand_id
1 'polypeptide(L)'
;MSYSLLIQSAEEIVWKPLRRDLRKLKASSKPDLYVKIYQNKHEIAATDIKPEDFSPIWNFNFHLSAASTSHTLTFRLYHDALGPDEELGRAEASIAMLLDKCEAVTKLDIKHGTRICGRLLGAADVLLERSKLTKPESIVSGVMGAIDTADFTKCADALEGVLSILEPIVKVGDELTKIHPYANAAWKILTSVYNLVKSEQEVDENISKLATAMAELYSSAKDAGIVEAKTASLQDTLRAITMLTLECGNFIRNYQGHGFWGRLNETALKGAGQQVDDLIAQLHDLRSTLTSNLAVQSLSILIQSLRISTEMQKDIQGLVYSEHLSTLRRITSPGQPPNKCLPGTRGHLITWIIEWLFTPSETNILWLSGVAGSGKSTLAMSISELFRAQQRLGRLIYFRRNLPTGNDSIAVLHEIIYGITGVNAEIRRSICAKLAGDPNITNSPLETQFEELLLAPLASANPQFLCGPYVIVIDALDECPDETRTSITNLIANYFHKLPSAFRFLITSRPDPGIAQVFRNRTHLILEHLLDIKSKETEMDIHLYICSRLEEVRTRYQLSNDWPPPSVIVQLVECAGGLFIWAATALNLVSGFDPQKRLENLLEHPFSSSGDLDKLYTIALQTNPDWEDETFSQNATQVLGAIILAKDAITDDMIDKLFSLNTGFSARILQYLGSVVQWSKGQPARPLHATFSYEYTFSTWVSQHSLQGA
;
A
#
# COMPACT_ATOMS: atom_id res chain seq x y z
N MET A 1 6.08 -11.78 52.55
CA MET A 1 6.58 -11.29 51.26
C MET A 1 6.97 -9.81 51.35
N SER A 2 8.08 -9.43 50.74
CA SER A 2 8.42 -8.03 50.44
C SER A 2 8.74 -7.92 48.94
N TYR A 3 8.36 -6.80 48.32
CA TYR A 3 8.63 -6.51 46.90
C TYR A 3 9.68 -5.41 46.80
N SER A 4 10.54 -5.45 45.78
CA SER A 4 11.51 -4.38 45.50
C SER A 4 11.07 -3.59 44.28
N LEU A 5 10.88 -2.28 44.40
CA LEU A 5 10.48 -1.40 43.30
C LEU A 5 11.60 -0.41 42.99
N LEU A 6 12.05 -0.37 41.73
CA LEU A 6 13.03 0.59 41.22
C LEU A 6 12.33 1.70 40.41
N ILE A 7 12.45 2.94 40.86
CA ILE A 7 12.05 4.13 40.11
C ILE A 7 13.27 4.67 39.35
N GLN A 8 13.20 4.66 38.02
CA GLN A 8 14.32 5.00 37.17
C GLN A 8 14.35 6.48 36.82
N SER A 9 13.27 7.01 36.22
CA SER A 9 13.26 8.38 35.70
C SER A 9 11.85 8.98 35.57
N ALA A 10 11.79 10.27 35.23
CA ALA A 10 10.59 10.90 34.68
C ALA A 10 10.84 11.39 33.24
N GLU A 11 9.93 11.10 32.31
CA GLU A 11 10.00 11.48 30.89
C GLU A 11 8.92 12.53 30.54
N GLU A 12 9.21 13.39 29.55
CA GLU A 12 8.23 14.29 28.89
C GLU A 12 7.55 15.31 29.83
N ILE A 13 8.32 16.03 30.65
CA ILE A 13 7.74 17.06 31.53
C ILE A 13 7.30 18.29 30.71
N VAL A 14 6.02 18.32 30.34
CA VAL A 14 5.41 19.47 29.66
C VAL A 14 5.00 20.53 30.69
N TRP A 15 5.80 21.58 30.83
CA TRP A 15 5.47 22.74 31.68
C TRP A 15 4.37 23.59 31.04
N LYS A 16 3.13 23.44 31.52
CA LYS A 16 2.06 24.43 31.31
C LYS A 16 1.71 25.04 32.67
N PRO A 17 1.75 26.37 32.85
CA PRO A 17 1.47 26.98 34.15
C PRO A 17 -0.01 26.75 34.50
N LEU A 18 -0.26 25.74 35.34
CA LEU A 18 -1.60 25.17 35.52
C LEU A 18 -2.39 25.79 36.69
N ARG A 19 -1.83 26.69 37.50
CA ARG A 19 -2.57 27.41 38.57
C ARG A 19 -2.00 28.81 38.83
N ARG A 20 -2.85 29.73 39.32
CA ARG A 20 -2.51 31.12 39.67
C ARG A 20 -1.36 31.25 40.69
N ASP A 21 -1.10 30.21 41.49
CA ASP A 21 -0.11 30.21 42.57
C ASP A 21 1.33 29.83 42.13
N LEU A 22 1.49 29.19 40.95
CA LEU A 22 2.79 28.82 40.39
C LEU A 22 3.54 29.98 39.72
N ARG A 23 2.97 31.20 39.71
CA ARG A 23 3.63 32.43 39.21
C ARG A 23 4.86 32.85 40.03
N LYS A 24 5.08 32.24 41.20
CA LYS A 24 6.27 32.45 42.02
C LYS A 24 7.52 31.76 41.45
N LEU A 25 7.35 30.66 40.71
CA LEU A 25 8.44 30.05 39.94
C LEU A 25 8.69 30.93 38.72
N LYS A 26 9.72 31.79 38.79
CA LYS A 26 10.16 32.57 37.64
C LYS A 26 10.39 31.61 36.47
N ALA A 27 9.90 31.96 35.29
CA ALA A 27 9.94 31.15 34.05
C ALA A 27 11.36 30.78 33.53
N SER A 28 12.40 30.96 34.34
CA SER A 28 13.80 30.70 34.01
C SER A 28 14.52 29.74 34.98
N SER A 29 13.90 29.28 36.08
CA SER A 29 14.50 28.26 36.96
C SER A 29 14.06 26.86 36.52
N LYS A 30 15.02 26.00 36.20
CA LYS A 30 14.79 24.57 35.93
C LYS A 30 14.33 23.86 37.21
N PRO A 31 13.54 22.77 37.12
CA PRO A 31 12.87 22.24 38.28
C PRO A 31 13.70 21.27 39.12
N ASP A 32 13.56 21.38 40.44
CA ASP A 32 14.22 20.51 41.42
C ASP A 32 13.25 19.44 41.90
N LEU A 33 13.20 18.32 41.16
CA LEU A 33 12.10 17.35 41.26
C LEU A 33 12.44 16.15 42.14
N TYR A 34 11.42 15.67 42.85
CA TYR A 34 11.43 14.40 43.58
C TYR A 34 10.05 13.77 43.65
N VAL A 35 10.01 12.46 43.86
CA VAL A 35 8.77 11.67 43.93
C VAL A 35 8.61 11.11 45.34
N LYS A 36 7.43 11.32 45.92
CA LYS A 36 6.99 10.65 47.15
C LYS A 36 5.98 9.57 46.82
N ILE A 37 6.09 8.44 47.52
CA ILE A 37 5.29 7.25 47.28
C ILE A 37 4.44 6.99 48.52
N TYR A 38 3.15 6.80 48.29
CA TYR A 38 2.16 6.60 49.33
C TYR A 38 1.44 5.28 49.16
N GLN A 39 1.17 4.62 50.28
CA GLN A 39 0.26 3.49 50.39
C GLN A 39 -0.82 3.85 51.41
N ASN A 40 -2.10 3.72 51.04
CA ASN A 40 -3.24 4.08 51.91
C ASN A 40 -3.14 5.49 52.55
N LYS A 41 -2.61 6.47 51.80
CA LYS A 41 -2.37 7.86 52.22
C LYS A 41 -1.24 8.06 53.24
N HIS A 42 -0.42 7.04 53.53
CA HIS A 42 0.79 7.18 54.34
C HIS A 42 2.02 7.15 53.43
N GLU A 43 2.94 8.09 53.62
CA GLU A 43 4.20 8.14 52.88
C GLU A 43 5.08 6.96 53.30
N ILE A 44 5.53 6.17 52.33
CA ILE A 44 6.33 4.96 52.57
C ILE A 44 7.75 5.07 52.02
N ALA A 45 7.99 5.95 51.05
CA ALA A 45 9.31 6.24 50.51
C ALA A 45 9.32 7.56 49.73
N ALA A 46 10.51 8.14 49.57
CA ALA A 46 10.75 9.33 48.75
C ALA A 46 12.09 9.21 48.02
N THR A 47 12.16 9.71 46.79
CA THR A 47 13.43 9.81 46.05
C THR A 47 14.22 11.03 46.49
N ASP A 48 15.52 11.04 46.19
CA ASP A 48 16.33 12.25 46.34
C ASP A 48 15.86 13.37 45.39
N ILE A 49 16.14 14.60 45.77
CA ILE A 49 15.88 15.80 44.95
C ILE A 49 16.95 15.89 43.87
N LYS A 50 16.53 15.99 42.61
CA LYS A 50 17.44 16.19 41.47
C LYS A 50 17.34 17.64 40.99
N PRO A 51 18.39 18.45 41.21
CA PRO A 51 18.32 19.87 40.87
C PRO A 51 18.43 20.11 39.37
N GLU A 52 17.69 21.11 38.89
CA GLU A 52 17.75 21.66 37.54
C GLU A 52 17.55 20.68 36.35
N ASP A 53 16.77 19.61 36.52
CA ASP A 53 16.57 18.57 35.49
C ASP A 53 15.10 18.35 35.10
N PHE A 54 14.78 18.47 33.81
CA PHE A 54 13.45 18.20 33.25
C PHE A 54 13.21 16.73 32.91
N SER A 55 14.21 15.86 33.07
CA SER A 55 14.09 14.42 32.92
C SER A 55 14.93 13.68 33.96
N PRO A 56 14.66 13.92 35.26
CA PRO A 56 15.50 13.43 36.34
C PRO A 56 15.57 11.90 36.34
N ILE A 57 16.78 11.38 36.58
CA ILE A 57 17.05 9.95 36.76
C ILE A 57 17.41 9.72 38.24
N TRP A 58 16.59 8.92 38.95
CA TRP A 58 16.79 8.62 40.36
C TRP A 58 17.43 7.26 40.60
N ASN A 59 17.03 6.23 39.83
CA ASN A 59 17.38 4.82 40.09
C ASN A 59 17.17 4.42 41.57
N PHE A 60 16.08 4.90 42.17
CA PHE A 60 15.78 4.72 43.57
C PHE A 60 15.06 3.39 43.80
N ASN A 61 15.62 2.54 44.64
CA ASN A 61 15.05 1.25 45.00
C ASN A 61 14.56 1.26 46.45
N PHE A 62 13.35 0.75 46.69
CA PHE A 62 12.83 0.58 48.04
C PHE A 62 11.96 -0.67 48.15
N HIS A 63 11.76 -1.13 49.39
CA HIS A 63 11.04 -2.36 49.70
C HIS A 63 9.62 -2.09 50.20
N LEU A 64 8.67 -2.85 49.66
CA LEU A 64 7.25 -2.82 50.00
C LEU A 64 6.87 -4.05 50.83
N SER A 65 6.13 -3.87 51.93
CA SER A 65 5.60 -4.99 52.72
C SER A 65 4.34 -5.57 52.08
N ALA A 66 4.27 -6.90 51.93
CA ALA A 66 3.21 -7.57 51.17
C ALA A 66 1.94 -7.90 51.98
N ALA A 67 1.47 -6.98 52.82
CA ALA A 67 0.11 -7.07 53.32
C ALA A 67 -0.84 -6.64 52.19
N SER A 68 -1.37 -7.63 51.46
CA SER A 68 -2.43 -7.61 50.42
C SER A 68 -2.13 -6.94 49.06
N THR A 69 -2.06 -7.78 48.03
CA THR A 69 -1.90 -7.48 46.59
C THR A 69 -3.02 -6.64 45.96
N SER A 70 -4.07 -6.30 46.71
CA SER A 70 -5.19 -5.44 46.30
C SER A 70 -4.97 -3.94 46.52
N HIS A 71 -3.78 -3.53 46.98
CA HIS A 71 -3.48 -2.15 47.33
C HIS A 71 -3.00 -1.32 46.13
N THR A 72 -3.43 -0.06 46.08
CA THR A 72 -2.97 0.95 45.10
C THR A 72 -1.83 1.77 45.70
N LEU A 73 -0.73 1.87 44.97
CA LEU A 73 0.35 2.81 45.25
C LEU A 73 0.05 4.13 44.56
N THR A 74 0.27 5.23 45.27
CA THR A 74 0.17 6.58 44.71
C THR A 74 1.55 7.21 44.64
N PHE A 75 1.95 7.62 43.44
CA PHE A 75 3.18 8.34 43.18
C PHE A 75 2.84 9.81 43.01
N ARG A 76 3.46 10.68 43.81
CA ARG A 76 3.24 12.13 43.80
C ARG A 76 4.54 12.85 43.49
N LEU A 77 4.50 13.72 42.50
CA LEU A 77 5.64 14.50 42.03
C LEU A 77 5.64 15.87 42.72
N TYR A 78 6.78 16.28 43.24
CA TYR A 78 6.98 17.56 43.94
C TYR A 78 8.16 18.34 43.36
N HIS A 79 8.19 19.62 43.69
CA HIS A 79 9.30 20.53 43.40
C HIS A 79 9.76 21.18 44.71
N ASP A 80 11.06 21.18 45.01
CA ASP A 80 11.60 21.62 46.31
C ASP A 80 11.28 23.07 46.68
N ALA A 81 11.28 23.98 45.70
CA ALA A 81 10.89 25.38 45.90
C ALA A 81 9.39 25.63 46.12
N LEU A 82 8.53 24.63 45.91
CA LEU A 82 7.11 24.68 46.27
C LEU A 82 6.95 24.09 47.67
N GLY A 83 6.04 24.63 48.49
CA GLY A 83 5.89 24.17 49.88
C GLY A 83 5.66 22.65 49.96
N PRO A 84 5.93 22.01 51.11
CA PRO A 84 5.90 20.54 51.25
C PRO A 84 4.56 19.87 50.90
N ASP A 85 3.49 20.66 50.81
CA ASP A 85 2.12 20.22 50.51
C ASP A 85 1.67 20.50 49.06
N GLU A 86 2.50 21.15 48.22
CA GLU A 86 2.15 21.49 46.84
C GLU A 86 2.64 20.43 45.83
N GLU A 87 1.78 19.45 45.52
CA GLU A 87 2.06 18.43 44.50
C GLU A 87 1.88 18.97 43.06
N LEU A 88 2.82 18.64 42.17
CA LEU A 88 2.74 18.95 40.73
C LEU A 88 1.86 17.99 39.96
N GLY A 89 1.72 16.75 40.45
CA GLY A 89 0.87 15.75 39.83
C GLY A 89 0.94 14.41 40.55
N ARG A 90 -0.02 13.54 40.24
CA ARG A 90 -0.13 12.19 40.82
C ARG A 90 -0.44 11.12 39.79
N ALA A 91 0.12 9.93 40.01
CA ALA A 91 -0.20 8.69 39.31
C ALA A 91 -0.57 7.60 40.32
N GLU A 92 -1.45 6.68 39.94
CA GLU A 92 -1.93 5.58 40.79
C GLU A 92 -1.74 4.25 40.05
N ALA A 93 -1.19 3.24 40.71
CA ALA A 93 -0.99 1.91 40.15
C ALA A 93 -1.31 0.82 41.18
N SER A 94 -2.04 -0.23 40.78
CA SER A 94 -2.26 -1.37 41.65
C SER A 94 -1.03 -2.27 41.69
N ILE A 95 -0.76 -2.86 42.85
CA ILE A 95 0.37 -3.81 43.00
C ILE A 95 0.19 -5.00 42.04
N ALA A 96 -1.04 -5.46 41.81
CA ALA A 96 -1.34 -6.50 40.83
C ALA A 96 -0.93 -6.13 39.38
N MET A 97 -1.20 -4.89 38.95
CA MET A 97 -0.79 -4.41 37.61
C MET A 97 0.74 -4.33 37.49
N LEU A 98 1.42 -3.89 38.55
CA LEU A 98 2.89 -3.84 38.58
C LEU A 98 3.51 -5.24 38.57
N LEU A 99 2.83 -6.24 39.17
CA LEU A 99 3.27 -7.63 39.18
C LEU A 99 3.15 -8.30 37.80
N ASP A 100 2.07 -8.03 37.04
CA ASP A 100 1.89 -8.54 35.67
C ASP A 100 3.01 -8.08 34.71
N LYS A 101 3.65 -6.95 35.04
CA LYS A 101 4.74 -6.32 34.27
C LYS A 101 6.11 -6.43 34.95
N CYS A 102 6.31 -7.39 35.86
CA CYS A 102 7.54 -7.52 36.66
C CYS A 102 8.85 -7.46 35.86
N GLU A 103 8.85 -7.84 34.57
CA GLU A 103 10.07 -7.89 33.76
C GLU A 103 10.21 -6.78 32.72
N ALA A 104 9.27 -5.81 32.68
CA ALA A 104 9.30 -4.68 31.76
C ALA A 104 9.28 -3.34 32.52
N VAL A 105 9.85 -2.29 31.93
CA VAL A 105 9.73 -0.92 32.48
C VAL A 105 8.26 -0.50 32.34
N THR A 106 7.61 -0.29 33.48
CA THR A 106 6.24 0.21 33.53
C THR A 106 6.27 1.74 33.51
N LYS A 107 5.65 2.32 32.48
CA LYS A 107 5.42 3.77 32.38
C LYS A 107 4.09 4.11 33.02
N LEU A 108 4.11 4.99 34.02
CA LEU A 108 2.91 5.50 34.69
C LEU A 108 2.69 6.95 34.28
N ASP A 109 1.59 7.20 33.56
CA ASP A 109 1.19 8.56 33.19
C ASP A 109 0.69 9.31 34.43
N ILE A 110 1.40 10.38 34.79
CA ILE A 110 0.91 11.39 35.72
C ILE A 110 -0.13 12.23 34.98
N LYS A 111 -1.24 12.56 35.64
CA LYS A 111 -2.17 13.57 35.12
C LYS A 111 -1.36 14.81 34.71
N HIS A 112 -1.56 15.26 33.46
CA HIS A 112 -0.83 16.34 32.78
C HIS A 112 0.36 15.95 31.88
N GLY A 113 0.53 14.66 31.56
CA GLY A 113 1.35 14.21 30.43
C GLY A 113 2.80 13.89 30.75
N THR A 114 3.21 14.04 32.01
CA THR A 114 4.51 13.57 32.51
C THR A 114 4.45 12.08 32.81
N ARG A 115 5.50 11.32 32.50
CA ARG A 115 5.59 9.87 32.77
C ARG A 115 6.61 9.56 33.86
N ILE A 116 6.26 8.70 34.82
CA ILE A 116 7.23 8.08 35.74
C ILE A 116 7.54 6.68 35.22
N CYS A 117 8.82 6.37 35.05
CA CYS A 117 9.31 5.07 34.59
C CYS A 117 9.89 4.28 35.77
N GLY A 118 9.41 3.05 35.98
CA GLY A 118 9.95 2.15 37.01
C GLY A 118 9.70 0.68 36.71
N ARG A 119 10.44 -0.23 37.37
CA ARG A 119 10.33 -1.68 37.20
C ARG A 119 10.34 -2.39 38.55
N LEU A 120 9.54 -3.44 38.71
CA LEU A 120 9.58 -4.30 39.88
C LEU A 120 10.75 -5.29 39.75
N LEU A 121 11.57 -5.45 40.78
CA LEU A 121 12.76 -6.32 40.71
C LEU A 121 12.52 -7.74 41.29
N GLY A 122 11.33 -8.02 41.83
CA GLY A 122 10.90 -9.37 42.26
C GLY A 122 10.18 -9.43 43.61
N ALA A 123 9.64 -10.62 43.94
CA ALA A 123 8.98 -10.97 45.21
C ALA A 123 9.65 -12.21 45.85
N ALA A 124 9.96 -12.16 47.15
CA ALA A 124 10.74 -13.22 47.81
C ALA A 124 10.05 -14.61 47.86
N ASP A 125 8.71 -14.71 47.87
CA ASP A 125 8.03 -16.01 48.12
C ASP A 125 7.15 -16.55 46.96
N VAL A 126 6.95 -15.81 45.85
CA VAL A 126 6.14 -16.30 44.71
C VAL A 126 6.85 -17.41 43.91
N LEU A 127 8.15 -17.61 44.14
CA LEU A 127 8.95 -18.69 43.58
C LEU A 127 8.70 -20.07 44.23
N LEU A 128 7.98 -20.14 45.36
CA LEU A 128 7.76 -21.41 46.07
C LEU A 128 6.60 -22.25 45.52
N GLU A 129 5.58 -21.68 44.87
CA GLU A 129 4.49 -22.49 44.27
C GLU A 129 4.80 -23.03 42.87
N ARG A 130 5.71 -22.42 42.12
CA ARG A 130 6.22 -23.00 40.86
C ARG A 130 7.26 -24.10 41.06
N SER A 131 7.71 -24.33 42.30
CA SER A 131 8.73 -25.33 42.63
C SER A 131 8.24 -26.79 42.73
N LYS A 132 6.96 -27.08 42.41
CA LYS A 132 6.43 -28.46 42.36
C LYS A 132 6.39 -29.09 40.97
N LEU A 133 6.98 -28.48 39.96
CA LEU A 133 7.34 -29.16 38.71
C LEU A 133 8.87 -29.12 38.57
N THR A 134 9.47 -30.25 38.91
CA THR A 134 10.91 -30.49 39.01
C THR A 134 11.65 -30.38 37.66
N LYS A 135 12.64 -29.47 37.65
CA LYS A 135 13.99 -29.41 37.01
C LYS A 135 14.31 -30.28 35.77
N PRO A 136 15.18 -29.74 34.88
CA PRO A 136 16.60 -30.07 35.00
C PRO A 136 17.52 -28.84 35.05
N GLU A 137 18.29 -28.74 36.13
CA GLU A 137 19.54 -27.97 36.20
C GLU A 137 20.61 -28.70 35.39
N SER A 138 21.00 -28.16 34.24
CA SER A 138 22.36 -28.38 33.67
C SER A 138 22.84 -27.34 32.65
N ILE A 139 22.23 -26.15 32.51
CA ILE A 139 22.62 -25.19 31.44
C ILE A 139 22.98 -23.80 31.98
N VAL A 140 23.77 -23.72 33.06
CA VAL A 140 24.33 -22.42 33.52
C VAL A 140 25.87 -22.42 33.58
N SER A 141 26.53 -23.44 33.04
CA SER A 141 27.98 -23.36 32.72
C SER A 141 28.28 -23.19 31.22
N GLY A 142 27.27 -23.00 30.38
CA GLY A 142 27.43 -22.86 28.91
C GLY A 142 27.37 -21.43 28.37
N VAL A 143 26.88 -20.46 29.16
CA VAL A 143 26.52 -19.12 28.64
C VAL A 143 27.68 -18.10 28.72
N MET A 144 28.88 -18.51 29.17
CA MET A 144 30.11 -17.72 28.99
C MET A 144 31.16 -18.44 28.13
N GLY A 145 30.75 -19.44 27.35
CA GLY A 145 31.63 -20.24 26.49
C GLY A 145 31.16 -20.45 25.04
N ALA A 146 30.09 -19.77 24.60
CA ALA A 146 29.60 -19.88 23.23
C ALA A 146 29.45 -18.49 22.59
N ILE A 147 30.59 -17.85 22.34
CA ILE A 147 30.76 -17.13 21.08
C ILE A 147 31.19 -18.22 20.11
N ASP A 148 30.24 -18.97 19.56
CA ASP A 148 30.49 -19.93 18.49
C ASP A 148 29.34 -19.84 17.49
N THR A 149 29.70 -19.32 16.31
CA THR A 149 29.05 -19.41 14.99
C THR A 149 27.55 -19.72 14.98
N ALA A 150 26.75 -18.77 14.48
CA ALA A 150 25.35 -19.02 14.15
C ALA A 150 25.22 -20.32 13.31
N ASP A 151 24.44 -21.25 13.82
CA ASP A 151 24.33 -22.61 13.27
C ASP A 151 23.57 -22.58 11.95
N PHE A 152 24.32 -22.72 10.86
CA PHE A 152 23.84 -22.74 9.48
C PHE A 152 22.63 -23.68 9.30
N THR A 153 22.66 -24.86 9.90
CA THR A 153 21.62 -25.87 9.70
C THR A 153 20.26 -25.39 10.22
N LYS A 154 20.23 -24.74 11.38
CA LYS A 154 19.00 -24.20 11.98
C LYS A 154 18.36 -23.11 11.12
N CYS A 155 19.17 -22.25 10.48
CA CYS A 155 18.63 -21.20 9.62
C CYS A 155 18.00 -21.78 8.34
N ALA A 156 18.65 -22.77 7.72
CA ALA A 156 18.12 -23.46 6.55
C ALA A 156 16.81 -24.19 6.89
N ASP A 157 16.77 -24.89 8.03
CA ASP A 157 15.58 -25.60 8.52
C ASP A 157 14.41 -24.64 8.79
N ALA A 158 14.67 -23.46 9.36
CA ALA A 158 13.64 -22.45 9.61
C ALA A 158 13.01 -21.93 8.31
N LEU A 159 13.82 -21.61 7.29
CA LEU A 159 13.33 -21.18 5.98
C LEU A 159 12.56 -22.30 5.26
N GLU A 160 13.05 -23.54 5.36
CA GLU A 160 12.36 -24.73 4.83
C GLU A 160 11.00 -24.93 5.50
N GLY A 161 10.89 -24.69 6.80
CA GLY A 161 9.63 -24.69 7.54
C GLY A 161 8.62 -23.67 6.99
N VAL A 162 9.05 -22.44 6.72
CA VAL A 162 8.19 -21.40 6.12
C VAL A 162 7.73 -21.81 4.72
N LEU A 163 8.64 -22.36 3.90
CA LEU A 163 8.30 -22.93 2.60
C LEU A 163 7.32 -24.11 2.75
N SER A 164 7.43 -24.99 3.73
CA SER A 164 6.43 -26.09 3.84
C SER A 164 4.98 -25.60 4.00
N ILE A 165 4.78 -24.37 4.53
CA ILE A 165 3.44 -23.79 4.80
C ILE A 165 2.96 -22.90 3.64
N LEU A 166 3.85 -22.24 2.91
CA LEU A 166 3.46 -21.45 1.75
C LEU A 166 3.11 -22.33 0.53
N GLU A 167 3.67 -23.54 0.41
CA GLU A 167 3.51 -24.39 -0.77
C GLU A 167 2.03 -24.72 -1.05
N PRO A 168 1.24 -25.12 -0.04
CA PRO A 168 -0.18 -25.38 -0.24
C PRO A 168 -0.94 -24.11 -0.64
N ILE A 169 -0.61 -22.94 -0.08
CA ILE A 169 -1.26 -21.66 -0.41
C ILE A 169 -1.04 -21.29 -1.89
N VAL A 170 0.14 -21.61 -2.42
CA VAL A 170 0.47 -21.44 -3.84
C VAL A 170 -0.22 -22.48 -4.72
N LYS A 171 -0.56 -23.66 -4.20
CA LYS A 171 -1.16 -24.76 -4.98
C LYS A 171 -2.69 -24.81 -4.96
N VAL A 172 -3.37 -24.05 -4.10
CA VAL A 172 -4.84 -24.09 -3.96
C VAL A 172 -5.55 -23.33 -5.10
N GLY A 173 -6.47 -24.03 -5.77
CA GLY A 173 -7.44 -23.45 -6.72
C GLY A 173 -8.72 -22.95 -6.04
N ASP A 174 -9.20 -21.82 -6.54
CA ASP A 174 -10.52 -21.18 -6.40
C ASP A 174 -10.92 -20.37 -5.14
N GLU A 175 -10.40 -20.61 -3.93
CA GLU A 175 -10.92 -19.91 -2.72
C GLU A 175 -10.02 -18.81 -2.11
N LEU A 176 -8.74 -18.72 -2.49
CA LEU A 176 -7.75 -17.75 -1.98
C LEU A 176 -7.16 -16.85 -3.09
N THR A 177 -7.91 -16.63 -4.16
CA THR A 177 -7.46 -15.98 -5.41
C THR A 177 -6.84 -14.58 -5.22
N LYS A 178 -7.21 -13.85 -4.16
CA LYS A 178 -6.63 -12.53 -3.82
C LYS A 178 -5.25 -12.60 -3.18
N ILE A 179 -4.84 -13.76 -2.66
CA ILE A 179 -3.61 -13.94 -1.90
C ILE A 179 -2.57 -14.68 -2.72
N HIS A 180 -3.02 -15.62 -3.56
CA HIS A 180 -2.17 -16.47 -4.39
C HIS A 180 -1.02 -15.71 -5.09
N PRO A 181 -1.22 -14.52 -5.70
CA PRO A 181 -0.10 -13.79 -6.31
C PRO A 181 0.98 -13.34 -5.31
N TYR A 182 0.60 -12.97 -4.08
CA TYR A 182 1.54 -12.55 -3.04
C TYR A 182 2.25 -13.75 -2.42
N ALA A 183 1.50 -14.82 -2.12
CA ALA A 183 2.06 -16.06 -1.59
C ALA A 183 3.06 -16.68 -2.58
N ASN A 184 2.74 -16.66 -3.89
CA ASN A 184 3.63 -17.19 -4.92
C ASN A 184 4.88 -16.32 -5.13
N ALA A 185 4.75 -15.00 -5.07
CA ALA A 185 5.93 -14.13 -5.08
C ALA A 185 6.81 -14.37 -3.84
N ALA A 186 6.20 -14.46 -2.65
CA ALA A 186 6.90 -14.76 -1.40
C ALA A 186 7.61 -16.12 -1.48
N TRP A 187 6.92 -17.14 -1.99
CA TRP A 187 7.44 -18.47 -2.25
C TRP A 187 8.75 -18.44 -3.04
N LYS A 188 8.73 -17.78 -4.19
CA LYS A 188 9.87 -17.75 -5.10
C LYS A 188 11.04 -16.96 -4.54
N ILE A 189 10.78 -15.82 -3.91
CA ILE A 189 11.83 -15.04 -3.24
C ILE A 189 12.46 -15.86 -2.11
N LEU A 190 11.64 -16.49 -1.26
CA LEU A 190 12.17 -17.33 -0.18
C LEU A 190 12.88 -18.57 -0.67
N THR A 191 12.44 -19.18 -1.76
CA THR A 191 13.17 -20.31 -2.38
C THR A 191 14.55 -19.85 -2.85
N SER A 192 14.64 -18.66 -3.46
CA SER A 192 15.92 -18.05 -3.84
C SER A 192 16.80 -17.79 -2.62
N VAL A 193 16.25 -17.24 -1.55
CA VAL A 193 16.96 -17.00 -0.28
C VAL A 193 17.41 -18.29 0.38
N TYR A 194 16.55 -19.29 0.46
CA TYR A 194 16.85 -20.62 1.00
C TYR A 194 18.01 -21.25 0.24
N ASN A 195 17.99 -21.22 -1.10
CA ASN A 195 19.08 -21.77 -1.91
C ASN A 195 20.38 -21.02 -1.69
N LEU A 196 20.33 -19.69 -1.53
CA LEU A 196 21.49 -18.86 -1.26
C LEU A 196 22.07 -19.15 0.12
N VAL A 197 21.23 -19.13 1.16
CA VAL A 197 21.61 -19.48 2.53
C VAL A 197 22.20 -20.88 2.55
N LYS A 198 21.55 -21.87 1.92
CA LYS A 198 22.01 -23.26 1.82
C LYS A 198 23.36 -23.42 1.11
N SER A 199 23.73 -22.48 0.26
CA SER A 199 25.02 -22.50 -0.45
C SER A 199 26.16 -21.78 0.28
N GLU A 200 25.87 -20.92 1.26
CA GLU A 200 26.89 -20.21 2.05
C GLU A 200 27.49 -21.11 3.16
N GLN A 201 28.73 -20.85 3.59
CA GLN A 201 29.34 -21.61 4.70
C GLN A 201 29.18 -20.94 6.06
N GLU A 202 28.81 -19.65 6.10
CA GLU A 202 28.60 -18.87 7.32
C GLU A 202 27.30 -18.07 7.19
N VAL A 203 26.45 -18.12 8.23
CA VAL A 203 25.19 -17.39 8.27
C VAL A 203 25.25 -16.36 9.39
N ASP A 204 24.74 -15.16 9.14
CA ASP A 204 24.70 -14.10 10.15
C ASP A 204 23.64 -14.38 11.25
N GLU A 205 23.95 -14.01 12.50
CA GLU A 205 23.04 -14.22 13.64
C GLU A 205 21.70 -13.46 13.44
N ASN A 206 21.72 -12.29 12.80
CA ASN A 206 20.50 -11.52 12.52
C ASN A 206 19.62 -12.23 11.49
N ILE A 207 20.23 -12.85 10.47
CA ILE A 207 19.49 -13.67 9.49
C ILE A 207 18.86 -14.87 10.20
N SER A 208 19.61 -15.54 11.08
CA SER A 208 19.11 -16.69 11.84
C SER A 208 17.93 -16.31 12.74
N LYS A 209 18.02 -15.19 13.48
CA LYS A 209 16.92 -14.65 14.30
C LYS A 209 15.69 -14.34 13.46
N LEU A 210 15.87 -13.65 12.33
CA LEU A 210 14.78 -13.27 11.44
C LEU A 210 14.08 -14.51 10.85
N ALA A 211 14.84 -15.48 10.32
CA ALA A 211 14.29 -16.72 9.78
C ALA A 211 13.52 -17.51 10.84
N THR A 212 14.00 -17.54 12.08
CA THR A 212 13.32 -18.19 13.20
C THR A 212 11.99 -17.49 13.53
N ALA A 213 11.97 -16.17 13.64
CA ALA A 213 10.75 -15.40 13.91
C ALA A 213 9.69 -15.60 12.80
N MET A 214 10.13 -15.70 11.54
CA MET A 214 9.25 -16.05 10.42
C MET A 214 8.65 -17.45 10.60
N ALA A 215 9.47 -18.47 10.90
CA ALA A 215 9.01 -19.83 11.10
C ALA A 215 7.98 -19.93 12.24
N GLU A 216 8.21 -19.23 13.35
CA GLU A 216 7.29 -19.19 14.50
C GLU A 216 5.94 -18.55 14.15
N LEU A 217 5.94 -17.47 13.36
CA LEU A 217 4.71 -16.83 12.87
C LEU A 217 3.92 -17.80 11.99
N TYR A 218 4.57 -18.46 11.03
CA TYR A 218 3.91 -19.40 10.13
C TYR A 218 3.39 -20.64 10.85
N SER A 219 4.12 -21.16 11.83
CA SER A 219 3.62 -22.24 12.71
C SER A 219 2.35 -21.81 13.41
N SER A 220 2.33 -20.60 13.99
CA SER A 220 1.14 -20.06 14.67
C SER A 220 -0.03 -19.84 13.73
N ALA A 221 0.23 -19.39 12.50
CA ALA A 221 -0.79 -19.20 11.47
C ALA A 221 -1.41 -20.53 11.00
N LYS A 222 -0.59 -21.58 10.92
CA LYS A 222 -1.03 -22.95 10.65
C LYS A 222 -1.91 -23.46 11.79
N ASP A 223 -1.46 -23.30 13.04
CA ASP A 223 -2.20 -23.73 14.23
C ASP A 223 -3.54 -23.00 14.39
N ALA A 224 -3.61 -21.73 13.98
CA ALA A 224 -4.82 -20.92 13.97
C ALA A 224 -5.76 -21.22 12.78
N GLY A 225 -5.43 -22.17 11.90
CA GLY A 225 -6.28 -22.57 10.76
C GLY A 225 -6.43 -21.50 9.67
N ILE A 226 -5.54 -20.52 9.62
CA ILE A 226 -5.65 -19.35 8.71
C ILE A 226 -5.49 -19.77 7.25
N VAL A 227 -4.67 -20.79 7.01
CA VAL A 227 -4.40 -21.34 5.67
C VAL A 227 -5.67 -21.90 5.01
N GLU A 228 -6.60 -22.39 5.82
CA GLU A 228 -7.83 -23.07 5.38
C GLU A 228 -9.07 -22.16 5.50
N ALA A 229 -8.90 -20.94 6.01
CA ALA A 229 -10.00 -20.05 6.35
C ALA A 229 -10.54 -19.26 5.16
N LYS A 230 -11.88 -19.22 5.05
CA LYS A 230 -12.61 -18.51 3.98
C LYS A 230 -13.11 -17.11 4.36
N THR A 231 -12.82 -16.62 5.57
CA THR A 231 -13.33 -15.31 6.01
C THR A 231 -12.45 -14.15 5.53
N ALA A 232 -13.08 -13.02 5.20
CA ALA A 232 -12.37 -11.85 4.67
C ALA A 232 -11.28 -11.33 5.63
N SER A 233 -11.53 -11.35 6.94
CA SER A 233 -10.55 -10.91 7.94
C SER A 233 -9.30 -11.80 7.97
N LEU A 234 -9.46 -13.12 7.90
CA LEU A 234 -8.34 -14.06 7.90
C LEU A 234 -7.57 -14.03 6.57
N GLN A 235 -8.26 -13.78 5.46
CA GLN A 235 -7.61 -13.52 4.17
C GLN A 235 -6.74 -12.25 4.19
N ASP A 236 -7.18 -11.19 4.86
CA ASP A 236 -6.38 -9.98 5.01
C ASP A 236 -5.16 -10.21 5.93
N THR A 237 -5.30 -11.01 6.99
CA THR A 237 -4.18 -11.43 7.83
C THR A 237 -3.16 -12.25 7.05
N LEU A 238 -3.60 -13.23 6.26
CA LEU A 238 -2.72 -14.04 5.43
C LEU A 238 -2.02 -13.21 4.34
N ARG A 239 -2.72 -12.22 3.78
CA ARG A 239 -2.09 -11.21 2.90
C ARG A 239 -1.00 -10.43 3.63
N ALA A 240 -1.24 -10.00 4.88
CA ALA A 240 -0.22 -9.30 5.66
C ALA A 240 1.00 -10.17 5.96
N ILE A 241 0.78 -11.44 6.33
CA ILE A 241 1.85 -12.43 6.56
C ILE A 241 2.71 -12.61 5.29
N THR A 242 2.07 -12.90 4.15
CA THR A 242 2.77 -13.13 2.87
C THR A 242 3.53 -11.88 2.39
N MET A 243 3.01 -10.68 2.66
CA MET A 243 3.70 -9.43 2.35
C MET A 243 4.91 -9.17 3.26
N LEU A 244 4.79 -9.35 4.58
CA LEU A 244 5.93 -9.22 5.50
C LEU A 244 7.01 -10.27 5.18
N THR A 245 6.59 -11.43 4.69
CA THR A 245 7.50 -12.49 4.22
C THR A 245 8.30 -12.08 3.00
N LEU A 246 7.68 -11.38 2.04
CA LEU A 246 8.40 -10.75 0.92
C LEU A 246 9.46 -9.79 1.45
N GLU A 247 9.11 -8.93 2.42
CA GLU A 247 10.05 -7.96 3.01
C GLU A 247 11.25 -8.64 3.68
N CYS A 248 11.00 -9.67 4.49
CA CYS A 248 12.06 -10.44 5.14
C CYS A 248 12.95 -11.15 4.11
N GLY A 249 12.36 -11.79 3.09
CA GLY A 249 13.12 -12.44 2.02
C GLY A 249 14.02 -11.47 1.25
N ASN A 250 13.52 -10.26 0.97
CA ASN A 250 14.33 -9.24 0.29
C ASN A 250 15.44 -8.69 1.17
N PHE A 251 15.15 -8.43 2.45
CA PHE A 251 16.17 -8.03 3.42
C PHE A 251 17.29 -9.06 3.45
N ILE A 252 16.97 -10.34 3.64
CA ILE A 252 17.97 -11.42 3.69
C ILE A 252 18.76 -11.48 2.39
N ARG A 253 18.10 -11.40 1.23
CA ARG A 253 18.78 -11.45 -0.07
C ARG A 253 19.74 -10.27 -0.29
N ASN A 254 19.31 -9.06 0.02
CA ASN A 254 20.15 -7.86 -0.15
C ASN A 254 21.30 -7.85 0.85
N TYR A 255 21.03 -8.26 2.09
CA TYR A 255 22.03 -8.40 3.14
C TYR A 255 23.13 -9.40 2.76
N GLN A 256 22.76 -10.50 2.10
CA GLN A 256 23.68 -11.51 1.60
C GLN A 256 24.49 -11.08 0.35
N GLY A 257 23.89 -10.27 -0.53
CA GLY A 257 24.53 -9.81 -1.77
C GLY A 257 25.78 -8.92 -1.60
N HIS A 258 26.07 -8.42 -0.39
CA HIS A 258 27.24 -7.59 -0.10
C HIS A 258 28.53 -8.38 0.23
N GLY A 259 28.45 -9.70 0.37
CA GLY A 259 29.56 -10.57 0.77
C GLY A 259 30.02 -10.35 2.22
N PHE A 260 30.66 -11.36 2.83
CA PHE A 260 31.09 -11.32 4.25
C PHE A 260 31.86 -10.05 4.64
N TRP A 261 32.77 -9.59 3.79
CA TRP A 261 33.60 -8.41 4.06
C TRP A 261 32.87 -7.07 3.87
N GLY A 262 31.84 -7.01 3.03
CA GLY A 262 30.96 -5.84 2.93
C GLY A 262 30.02 -5.71 4.15
N ARG A 263 29.70 -6.84 4.80
CA ARG A 263 28.92 -6.92 6.04
C ARG A 263 29.67 -6.41 7.27
N LEU A 264 31.01 -6.33 7.26
CA LEU A 264 31.83 -5.90 8.41
C LEU A 264 31.96 -4.37 8.58
N ASN A 265 31.22 -3.57 7.80
CA ASN A 265 31.23 -2.11 7.95
C ASN A 265 30.35 -1.70 9.16
N GLU A 266 30.97 -1.12 10.20
CA GLU A 266 30.37 -0.92 11.53
C GLU A 266 29.09 -0.05 11.53
N THR A 267 28.99 0.92 10.61
CA THR A 267 27.79 1.76 10.42
C THR A 267 26.65 1.03 9.71
N ALA A 268 26.98 0.12 8.77
CA ALA A 268 26.00 -0.70 8.06
C ALA A 268 25.45 -1.83 8.95
N LEU A 269 26.29 -2.40 9.82
CA LEU A 269 25.89 -3.41 10.82
C LEU A 269 24.86 -2.87 11.82
N LYS A 270 25.09 -1.67 12.37
CA LYS A 270 24.15 -1.05 13.31
C LYS A 270 22.80 -0.72 12.67
N GLY A 271 22.80 -0.25 11.42
CA GLY A 271 21.57 0.01 10.67
C GLY A 271 20.80 -1.27 10.32
N ALA A 272 21.51 -2.31 9.88
CA ALA A 272 20.89 -3.59 9.54
C ALA A 272 20.35 -4.33 10.78
N GLY A 273 21.04 -4.24 11.92
CA GLY A 273 20.56 -4.81 13.19
C GLY A 273 19.23 -4.20 13.64
N GLN A 274 19.11 -2.85 13.61
CA GLN A 274 17.86 -2.18 13.93
C GLN A 274 16.72 -2.58 12.99
N GLN A 275 17.01 -2.69 11.69
CA GLN A 275 16.01 -3.12 10.71
C GLN A 275 15.53 -4.56 10.95
N VAL A 276 16.43 -5.45 11.38
CA VAL A 276 16.08 -6.83 11.76
C VAL A 276 15.20 -6.84 13.01
N ASP A 277 15.56 -6.05 14.03
CA ASP A 277 14.76 -5.93 15.25
C ASP A 277 13.35 -5.39 14.96
N ASP A 278 13.23 -4.40 14.06
CA ASP A 278 11.95 -3.85 13.62
C ASP A 278 11.11 -4.89 12.86
N LEU A 279 11.73 -5.71 12.00
CA LEU A 279 11.04 -6.80 11.28
C LEU A 279 10.60 -7.91 12.25
N ILE A 280 11.45 -8.29 13.20
CA ILE A 280 11.12 -9.28 14.24
C ILE A 280 9.96 -8.78 15.11
N ALA A 281 9.96 -7.50 15.50
CA ALA A 281 8.86 -6.89 16.25
C ALA A 281 7.54 -6.97 15.49
N GLN A 282 7.54 -6.66 14.18
CA GLN A 282 6.35 -6.79 13.33
C GLN A 282 5.86 -8.25 13.21
N LEU A 283 6.78 -9.21 13.04
CA LEU A 283 6.46 -10.63 13.02
C LEU A 283 5.83 -11.08 14.35
N HIS A 284 6.37 -10.62 15.48
CA HIS A 284 5.88 -10.94 16.81
C HIS A 284 4.52 -10.30 17.12
N ASP A 285 4.30 -9.04 16.75
CA ASP A 285 3.01 -8.37 16.91
C ASP A 285 1.91 -9.10 16.14
N LEU A 286 2.23 -9.50 14.90
CA LEU A 286 1.30 -10.25 14.07
C LEU A 286 1.04 -11.64 14.69
N ARG A 287 2.08 -12.34 15.17
CA ARG A 287 1.94 -13.64 15.87
C ARG A 287 1.10 -13.54 17.14
N SER A 288 1.33 -12.51 17.96
CA SER A 288 0.56 -12.23 19.18
C SER A 288 -0.91 -12.04 18.85
N THR A 289 -1.18 -11.36 17.74
CA THR A 289 -2.55 -11.17 17.24
C THR A 289 -3.20 -12.49 16.84
N LEU A 290 -2.46 -13.39 16.18
CA LEU A 290 -2.97 -14.72 15.79
C LEU A 290 -3.31 -15.63 16.98
N THR A 291 -2.54 -15.49 18.07
CA THR A 291 -2.58 -16.40 19.22
C THR A 291 -3.49 -15.91 20.36
N SER A 292 -3.99 -14.67 20.28
CA SER A 292 -4.89 -14.08 21.27
C SER A 292 -6.38 -14.35 20.97
N ASN A 293 -7.17 -14.68 22.00
CA ASN A 293 -8.58 -15.14 21.91
C ASN A 293 -9.62 -14.05 21.51
N LEU A 294 -9.20 -12.93 20.93
CA LEU A 294 -10.04 -11.78 20.53
C LEU A 294 -9.72 -11.36 19.08
N ALA A 295 -9.81 -12.30 18.15
CA ALA A 295 -8.99 -12.30 16.93
C ALA A 295 -9.54 -11.59 15.68
N VAL A 296 -10.66 -10.84 15.73
CA VAL A 296 -11.18 -10.17 14.50
C VAL A 296 -11.44 -8.67 14.67
N GLN A 297 -11.97 -8.22 15.81
CA GLN A 297 -12.24 -6.79 16.04
C GLN A 297 -10.97 -6.00 16.43
N SER A 298 -10.01 -6.67 17.05
CA SER A 298 -8.74 -6.06 17.47
C SER A 298 -7.82 -5.75 16.28
N LEU A 299 -7.92 -6.53 15.19
CA LEU A 299 -7.13 -6.36 13.98
C LEU A 299 -7.51 -5.08 13.22
N SER A 300 -8.81 -4.74 13.14
CA SER A 300 -9.26 -3.48 12.54
C SER A 300 -8.79 -2.28 13.34
N ILE A 301 -8.78 -2.39 14.68
CA ILE A 301 -8.35 -1.31 15.59
C ILE A 301 -6.84 -1.12 15.50
N LEU A 302 -6.04 -2.19 15.49
CA LEU A 302 -4.58 -2.09 15.40
C LEU A 302 -4.12 -1.58 14.02
N ILE A 303 -4.75 -2.05 12.93
CA ILE A 303 -4.50 -1.53 11.58
C ILE A 303 -4.96 -0.07 11.47
N GLN A 304 -6.09 0.31 12.09
CA GLN A 304 -6.49 1.73 12.18
C GLN A 304 -5.52 2.54 13.01
N SER A 305 -5.04 2.05 14.15
CA SER A 305 -4.13 2.81 15.02
C SER A 305 -2.75 2.98 14.39
N LEU A 306 -2.23 1.96 13.69
CA LEU A 306 -0.99 2.06 12.91
C LEU A 306 -1.16 2.99 11.70
N ARG A 307 -2.31 2.92 11.01
CA ARG A 307 -2.63 3.88 9.94
C ARG A 307 -2.72 5.29 10.50
N ILE A 308 -3.44 5.51 11.60
CA ILE A 308 -3.59 6.81 12.26
C ILE A 308 -2.24 7.34 12.76
N SER A 309 -1.34 6.50 13.30
CA SER A 309 -0.02 6.95 13.75
C SER A 309 0.87 7.36 12.57
N THR A 310 0.84 6.61 11.46
CA THR A 310 1.55 6.99 10.23
C THR A 310 0.94 8.23 9.55
N GLU A 311 -0.38 8.39 9.60
CA GLU A 311 -1.09 9.55 9.04
C GLU A 311 -0.88 10.80 9.92
N MET A 312 -0.90 10.68 11.25
CA MET A 312 -0.55 11.76 12.18
C MET A 312 0.92 12.20 12.04
N GLN A 313 1.85 11.26 11.80
CA GLN A 313 3.24 11.62 11.49
C GLN A 313 3.35 12.38 10.15
N LYS A 314 2.54 12.00 9.14
CA LYS A 314 2.42 12.74 7.89
C LYS A 314 1.80 14.11 8.07
N ASP A 315 0.83 14.28 8.97
CA ASP A 315 0.15 15.55 9.22
C ASP A 315 1.07 16.54 9.97
N ILE A 316 1.81 16.09 10.98
CA ILE A 316 2.75 16.96 11.73
C ILE A 316 3.95 17.35 10.86
N GLN A 317 4.52 16.42 10.10
CA GLN A 317 5.60 16.73 9.15
C GLN A 317 5.07 17.50 7.93
N GLY A 318 3.84 17.23 7.51
CA GLY A 318 3.15 17.90 6.41
C GLY A 318 2.98 19.40 6.65
N LEU A 319 2.66 19.82 7.88
CA LEU A 319 2.51 21.23 8.24
C LEU A 319 3.83 22.05 8.16
N VAL A 320 4.99 21.40 8.32
CA VAL A 320 6.30 22.07 8.26
C VAL A 320 6.85 22.13 6.82
N TYR A 321 6.54 21.12 5.99
CA TYR A 321 7.03 21.02 4.61
C TYR A 321 6.02 21.47 3.55
N SER A 322 4.76 21.72 3.92
CA SER A 322 3.69 22.11 2.99
C SER A 322 3.98 23.41 2.25
N GLU A 323 4.68 24.36 2.88
CA GLU A 323 5.03 25.64 2.24
C GLU A 323 5.92 25.42 1.02
N HIS A 324 7.02 24.67 1.17
CA HIS A 324 7.94 24.39 0.07
C HIS A 324 7.30 23.52 -1.01
N LEU A 325 6.56 22.48 -0.62
CA LEU A 325 5.88 21.59 -1.56
C LEU A 325 4.71 22.29 -2.30
N SER A 326 4.19 23.40 -1.78
CA SER A 326 3.13 24.18 -2.45
C SER A 326 3.60 24.85 -3.74
N THR A 327 4.93 25.01 -3.93
CA THR A 327 5.53 25.53 -5.16
C THR A 327 5.44 24.53 -6.32
N LEU A 328 5.25 23.24 -6.03
CA LEU A 328 5.12 22.20 -7.03
C LEU A 328 3.72 22.25 -7.68
N ARG A 329 3.69 22.40 -9.01
CA ARG A 329 2.46 22.31 -9.81
C ARG A 329 1.77 20.97 -9.57
N ARG A 330 0.50 21.00 -9.17
CA ARG A 330 -0.32 19.82 -8.92
C ARG A 330 -1.18 19.51 -10.12
N ILE A 331 -1.36 18.23 -10.42
CA ILE A 331 -2.34 17.78 -11.40
C ILE A 331 -3.68 17.57 -10.71
N THR A 332 -4.67 18.42 -11.04
CA THR A 332 -6.07 18.12 -10.74
C THR A 332 -6.44 16.84 -11.48
N SER A 333 -6.75 15.78 -10.75
CA SER A 333 -7.20 14.49 -11.31
C SER A 333 -8.74 14.45 -11.25
N PRO A 334 -9.47 14.84 -12.30
CA PRO A 334 -10.93 14.99 -12.24
C PRO A 334 -11.65 13.70 -12.64
N GLY A 335 -10.92 12.59 -12.79
CA GLY A 335 -11.42 11.29 -13.24
C GLY A 335 -11.50 10.27 -12.11
N GLN A 336 -12.45 9.35 -12.21
CA GLN A 336 -12.41 8.13 -11.40
C GLN A 336 -11.22 7.28 -11.86
N PRO A 337 -10.37 6.78 -10.95
CA PRO A 337 -9.26 5.90 -11.32
C PRO A 337 -9.78 4.61 -11.97
N PRO A 338 -8.95 3.89 -12.75
CA PRO A 338 -9.30 2.56 -13.26
C PRO A 338 -9.71 1.60 -12.14
N ASN A 339 -10.50 0.58 -12.47
CA ASN A 339 -10.80 -0.52 -11.55
C ASN A 339 -9.58 -1.45 -11.39
N LYS A 340 -9.54 -2.21 -10.29
CA LYS A 340 -8.56 -3.31 -10.09
C LYS A 340 -8.94 -4.53 -10.95
N CYS A 341 -7.98 -5.44 -11.14
CA CYS A 341 -8.22 -6.75 -11.74
C CYS A 341 -9.27 -7.49 -10.92
N LEU A 342 -10.14 -8.22 -11.60
CA LEU A 342 -11.02 -9.16 -10.94
C LEU A 342 -10.17 -10.21 -10.21
N PRO A 343 -10.45 -10.54 -8.94
CA PRO A 343 -9.73 -11.60 -8.24
C PRO A 343 -9.65 -12.89 -9.06
N GLY A 344 -8.47 -13.50 -9.13
CA GLY A 344 -8.22 -14.70 -9.92
C GLY A 344 -7.78 -14.45 -11.36
N THR A 345 -8.03 -13.25 -11.90
CA THR A 345 -7.55 -12.88 -13.24
C THR A 345 -6.16 -12.26 -13.19
N ARG A 346 -5.34 -12.45 -14.24
CA ARG A 346 -3.99 -11.90 -14.38
C ARG A 346 -3.03 -12.29 -13.24
N GLY A 347 -3.35 -13.34 -12.47
CA GLY A 347 -2.62 -13.70 -11.25
C GLY A 347 -1.14 -14.00 -11.52
N HIS A 348 -0.84 -14.74 -12.58
CA HIS A 348 0.53 -15.07 -12.98
C HIS A 348 1.34 -13.81 -13.30
N LEU A 349 0.75 -12.89 -14.06
CA LEU A 349 1.40 -11.65 -14.45
C LEU A 349 1.61 -10.71 -13.26
N ILE A 350 0.62 -10.58 -12.38
CA ILE A 350 0.75 -9.82 -11.13
C ILE A 350 1.91 -10.38 -10.30
N THR A 351 1.99 -11.70 -10.15
CA THR A 351 3.08 -12.37 -9.42
C THR A 351 4.43 -12.03 -10.05
N TRP A 352 4.56 -12.18 -11.37
CA TRP A 352 5.80 -11.87 -12.09
C TRP A 352 6.23 -10.40 -11.94
N ILE A 353 5.28 -9.45 -12.02
CA ILE A 353 5.58 -8.03 -11.80
C ILE A 353 6.08 -7.80 -10.37
N ILE A 354 5.43 -8.41 -9.38
CA ILE A 354 5.83 -8.29 -7.97
C ILE A 354 7.24 -8.86 -7.78
N GLU A 355 7.52 -10.06 -8.32
CA GLU A 355 8.86 -10.65 -8.31
C GLU A 355 9.91 -9.70 -8.91
N TRP A 356 9.62 -9.10 -10.07
CA TRP A 356 10.51 -8.14 -10.72
C TRP A 356 10.73 -6.89 -9.85
N LEU A 357 9.67 -6.32 -9.28
CA LEU A 357 9.75 -5.13 -8.42
C LEU A 357 10.70 -5.35 -7.24
N PHE A 358 10.63 -6.53 -6.64
CA PHE A 358 11.40 -6.88 -5.46
C PHE A 358 12.81 -7.41 -5.78
N THR A 359 13.04 -8.00 -6.95
CA THR A 359 14.34 -8.60 -7.33
C THR A 359 15.37 -7.57 -7.74
N PRO A 360 16.63 -7.60 -7.22
CA PRO A 360 17.72 -6.77 -7.73
C PRO A 360 17.80 -6.91 -9.25
N SER A 361 17.60 -5.79 -9.94
CA SER A 361 17.50 -5.76 -11.39
C SER A 361 18.35 -4.60 -11.88
N GLU A 362 19.07 -4.82 -12.98
CA GLU A 362 19.80 -3.77 -13.70
C GLU A 362 18.86 -2.71 -14.28
N THR A 363 17.57 -3.06 -14.43
CA THR A 363 16.52 -2.16 -14.90
C THR A 363 15.60 -1.71 -13.76
N ASN A 364 15.37 -0.40 -13.67
CA ASN A 364 14.38 0.19 -12.77
C ASN A 364 13.01 0.37 -13.43
N ILE A 365 12.92 0.13 -14.73
CA ILE A 365 11.77 0.51 -15.56
C ILE A 365 11.22 -0.73 -16.24
N LEU A 366 9.94 -1.01 -15.98
CA LEU A 366 9.14 -2.01 -16.69
C LEU A 366 8.12 -1.26 -17.55
N TRP A 367 8.23 -1.45 -18.86
CA TRP A 367 7.25 -0.98 -19.82
C TRP A 367 6.31 -2.13 -20.20
N LEU A 368 5.06 -2.02 -19.73
CA LEU A 368 3.98 -2.90 -20.09
C LEU A 368 3.29 -2.40 -21.37
N SER A 369 3.65 -2.99 -22.51
CA SER A 369 3.09 -2.64 -23.82
C SER A 369 1.91 -3.55 -24.15
N GLY A 370 0.93 -3.05 -24.91
CA GLY A 370 -0.19 -3.88 -25.36
C GLY A 370 -1.30 -3.10 -26.03
N VAL A 371 -2.17 -3.78 -26.77
CA VAL A 371 -3.28 -3.15 -27.50
C VAL A 371 -4.29 -2.47 -26.56
N ALA A 372 -5.10 -1.56 -27.09
CA ALA A 372 -6.15 -0.93 -26.31
C ALA A 372 -7.14 -2.00 -25.77
N GLY A 373 -7.67 -1.80 -24.56
CA GLY A 373 -8.65 -2.72 -24.00
C GLY A 373 -8.12 -4.06 -23.49
N SER A 374 -6.80 -4.31 -23.51
CA SER A 374 -6.19 -5.53 -22.97
C SER A 374 -6.11 -5.59 -21.43
N GLY A 375 -6.48 -4.52 -20.73
CA GLY A 375 -6.50 -4.47 -19.26
C GLY A 375 -5.23 -3.91 -18.59
N LYS A 376 -4.34 -3.23 -19.33
CA LYS A 376 -3.11 -2.60 -18.78
C LYS A 376 -3.37 -1.71 -17.57
N SER A 377 -4.29 -0.76 -17.68
CA SER A 377 -4.64 0.18 -16.60
C SER A 377 -5.20 -0.52 -15.37
N THR A 378 -5.97 -1.59 -15.58
CA THR A 378 -6.53 -2.43 -14.51
C THR A 378 -5.43 -3.19 -13.76
N LEU A 379 -4.43 -3.69 -14.49
CA LEU A 379 -3.25 -4.31 -13.90
C LEU A 379 -2.39 -3.30 -13.12
N ALA A 380 -2.10 -2.15 -13.73
CA ALA A 380 -1.37 -1.04 -13.11
C ALA A 380 -2.04 -0.54 -11.82
N MET A 381 -3.37 -0.45 -11.81
CA MET A 381 -4.14 -0.12 -10.61
C MET A 381 -4.03 -1.19 -9.53
N SER A 382 -4.05 -2.48 -9.90
CA SER A 382 -3.90 -3.58 -8.95
C SER A 382 -2.53 -3.56 -8.25
N ILE A 383 -1.47 -3.32 -9.02
CA ILE A 383 -0.12 -3.12 -8.48
C ILE A 383 -0.07 -1.85 -7.63
N SER A 384 -0.64 -0.74 -8.09
CA SER A 384 -0.61 0.52 -7.35
C SER A 384 -1.24 0.40 -5.96
N GLU A 385 -2.42 -0.22 -5.91
CA GLU A 385 -3.17 -0.41 -4.66
C GLU A 385 -2.49 -1.35 -3.68
N LEU A 386 -1.76 -2.34 -4.21
CA LEU A 386 -0.92 -3.20 -3.40
C LEU A 386 0.16 -2.39 -2.68
N PHE A 387 0.94 -1.62 -3.43
CA PHE A 387 2.04 -0.83 -2.85
C PHE A 387 1.51 0.36 -2.03
N ARG A 388 0.30 0.85 -2.30
CA ARG A 388 -0.38 1.87 -1.49
C ARG A 388 -0.69 1.33 -0.09
N ALA A 389 -1.19 0.08 0.00
CA ALA A 389 -1.48 -0.56 1.29
C ALA A 389 -0.22 -0.73 2.16
N GLN A 390 0.96 -0.81 1.53
CA GLN A 390 2.26 -0.89 2.20
C GLN A 390 2.95 0.46 2.41
N GLN A 391 2.31 1.58 2.05
CA GLN A 391 2.95 2.91 2.07
C GLN A 391 4.22 3.01 1.21
N ARG A 392 4.31 2.18 0.16
CA ARG A 392 5.44 2.13 -0.79
C ARG A 392 5.06 2.57 -2.20
N LEU A 393 3.79 2.89 -2.46
CA LEU A 393 3.39 3.57 -3.70
C LEU A 393 3.80 5.04 -3.61
N GLY A 394 4.84 5.42 -4.36
CA GLY A 394 5.21 6.83 -4.51
C GLY A 394 4.08 7.60 -5.17
N ARG A 395 3.72 7.24 -6.41
CA ARG A 395 2.62 7.89 -7.12
C ARG A 395 1.98 6.95 -8.15
N LEU A 396 0.67 7.10 -8.35
CA LEU A 396 -0.03 6.65 -9.55
C LEU A 396 -0.41 7.90 -10.36
N ILE A 397 0.13 8.00 -11.56
CA ILE A 397 -0.23 9.00 -12.57
C ILE A 397 -0.87 8.20 -13.70
N TYR A 398 -2.06 8.59 -14.14
CA TYR A 398 -2.74 7.96 -15.26
C TYR A 398 -3.20 9.04 -16.22
N PHE A 399 -2.94 8.84 -17.51
CA PHE A 399 -3.41 9.74 -18.55
C PHE A 399 -4.74 9.24 -19.10
N ARG A 400 -5.60 10.18 -19.45
CA ARG A 400 -6.74 9.92 -20.32
C ARG A 400 -6.85 11.06 -21.31
N ARG A 401 -7.16 10.73 -22.56
CA ARG A 401 -7.46 11.76 -23.55
C ARG A 401 -8.66 12.59 -23.08
N ASN A 402 -8.57 13.91 -23.23
CA ASN A 402 -9.56 14.91 -22.79
C ASN A 402 -9.64 15.14 -21.26
N LEU A 403 -8.64 14.68 -20.49
CA LEU A 403 -8.41 15.19 -19.14
C LEU A 403 -7.28 16.22 -19.13
N PRO A 404 -7.30 17.22 -18.22
CA PRO A 404 -6.19 18.16 -18.06
C PRO A 404 -4.87 17.49 -17.64
N THR A 405 -4.96 16.25 -17.15
CA THR A 405 -3.84 15.42 -16.73
C THR A 405 -2.91 15.14 -17.90
N GLY A 406 -1.70 15.71 -17.86
CA GLY A 406 -0.67 15.52 -18.90
C GLY A 406 -0.52 16.66 -19.90
N ASN A 407 -1.19 17.80 -19.72
CA ASN A 407 -0.92 18.98 -20.56
C ASN A 407 0.45 19.65 -20.28
N ASP A 408 1.14 19.25 -19.21
CA ASP A 408 2.42 19.84 -18.79
C ASP A 408 3.35 18.75 -18.23
N SER A 409 4.51 18.57 -18.87
CA SER A 409 5.54 17.61 -18.44
C SER A 409 6.14 17.97 -17.08
N ILE A 410 6.24 19.27 -16.75
CA ILE A 410 6.72 19.73 -15.44
C ILE A 410 5.72 19.32 -14.35
N ALA A 411 4.41 19.44 -14.61
CA ALA A 411 3.40 19.00 -13.65
C ALA A 411 3.45 17.47 -13.40
N VAL A 412 3.75 16.67 -14.43
CA VAL A 412 3.95 15.22 -14.27
C VAL A 412 5.16 14.93 -13.38
N LEU A 413 6.30 15.59 -13.61
CA LEU A 413 7.49 15.46 -12.77
C LEU A 413 7.20 15.87 -11.31
N HIS A 414 6.53 17.01 -11.12
CA HIS A 414 6.13 17.48 -9.79
C HIS A 414 5.23 16.50 -9.04
N GLU A 415 4.34 15.79 -9.74
CA GLU A 415 3.52 14.74 -9.13
C GLU A 415 4.34 13.52 -8.69
N ILE A 416 5.37 13.15 -9.44
CA ILE A 416 6.32 12.10 -9.05
C ILE A 416 7.07 12.53 -7.79
N ILE A 417 7.63 13.74 -7.80
CA ILE A 417 8.38 14.32 -6.67
C ILE A 417 7.50 14.34 -5.42
N TYR A 418 6.28 14.89 -5.52
CA TYR A 418 5.35 14.95 -4.40
C TYR A 418 4.96 13.55 -3.89
N GLY A 419 4.79 12.59 -4.78
CA GLY A 419 4.52 11.21 -4.38
C GLY A 419 5.66 10.60 -3.57
N ILE A 420 6.90 10.79 -4.03
CA ILE A 420 8.10 10.28 -3.38
C ILE A 420 8.32 10.92 -2.01
N THR A 421 8.07 12.23 -1.86
CA THR A 421 8.15 12.89 -0.54
C THR A 421 7.07 12.41 0.45
N GLY A 422 5.97 11.84 -0.05
CA GLY A 422 4.93 11.24 0.78
C GLY A 422 5.31 9.88 1.40
N VAL A 423 6.24 9.15 0.78
CA VAL A 423 6.62 7.79 1.21
C VAL A 423 7.93 7.71 2.00
N ASN A 424 8.77 8.75 1.96
CA ASN A 424 10.04 8.77 2.70
C ASN A 424 10.36 10.16 3.28
N ALA A 425 10.47 10.23 4.61
CA ALA A 425 10.69 11.49 5.33
C ALA A 425 12.08 12.09 5.13
N GLU A 426 13.12 11.26 4.95
CA GLU A 426 14.49 11.70 4.70
C GLU A 426 14.58 12.39 3.35
N ILE A 427 14.01 11.74 2.32
CA ILE A 427 13.94 12.28 0.97
C ILE A 427 13.13 13.57 0.96
N ARG A 428 11.99 13.60 1.65
CA ARG A 428 11.19 14.84 1.77
C ARG A 428 12.01 16.00 2.33
N ARG A 429 12.80 15.77 3.38
CA ARG A 429 13.65 16.82 3.95
C ARG A 429 14.69 17.31 2.94
N SER A 430 15.36 16.40 2.25
CA SER A 430 16.37 16.73 1.24
C SER A 430 15.78 17.56 0.09
N ILE A 431 14.63 17.13 -0.45
CA ILE A 431 13.92 17.85 -1.53
C ILE A 431 13.42 19.22 -1.05
N CYS A 432 12.84 19.31 0.15
CA CYS A 432 12.38 20.60 0.68
C CYS A 432 13.54 21.56 0.93
N ALA A 433 14.71 21.08 1.38
CA ALA A 433 15.90 21.91 1.52
C ALA A 433 16.38 22.47 0.18
N LYS A 434 16.30 21.68 -0.90
CA LYS A 434 16.59 22.17 -2.27
C LYS A 434 15.60 23.23 -2.73
N LEU A 435 14.30 23.01 -2.53
CA LEU A 435 13.25 23.99 -2.86
C LEU A 435 13.40 25.29 -2.04
N ALA A 436 13.83 25.20 -0.78
CA ALA A 436 14.10 26.35 0.07
C ALA A 436 15.33 27.15 -0.38
N GLY A 437 16.38 26.44 -0.82
CA GLY A 437 17.65 27.04 -1.23
C GLY A 437 17.61 27.69 -2.62
N ASP A 438 16.76 27.19 -3.53
CA ASP A 438 16.56 27.78 -4.85
C ASP A 438 15.06 27.81 -5.21
N PRO A 439 14.36 28.92 -4.92
CA PRO A 439 12.94 29.08 -5.27
C PRO A 439 12.66 29.05 -6.78
N ASN A 440 13.66 29.31 -7.63
CA ASN A 440 13.49 29.36 -9.09
C ASN A 440 13.62 28.00 -9.77
N ILE A 441 14.05 26.97 -9.02
CA ILE A 441 14.26 25.62 -9.56
C ILE A 441 13.01 25.07 -10.25
N THR A 442 11.81 25.40 -9.75
CA THR A 442 10.52 24.96 -10.32
C THR A 442 10.20 25.58 -11.70
N ASN A 443 10.98 26.59 -12.12
CA ASN A 443 10.91 27.22 -13.43
C ASN A 443 12.07 26.80 -14.37
N SER A 444 13.01 25.97 -13.89
CA SER A 444 14.10 25.44 -14.71
C SER A 444 13.62 24.42 -15.75
N PRO A 445 14.43 24.08 -16.76
CA PRO A 445 14.11 23.00 -17.69
C PRO A 445 13.80 21.66 -16.99
N LEU A 446 12.97 20.83 -17.61
CA LEU A 446 12.47 19.57 -17.04
C LEU A 446 13.60 18.66 -16.53
N GLU A 447 14.67 18.53 -17.31
CA GLU A 447 15.83 17.69 -17.00
C GLU A 447 16.60 18.24 -15.79
N THR A 448 16.79 19.56 -15.71
CA THR A 448 17.43 20.22 -14.57
C THR A 448 16.63 20.01 -13.30
N GLN A 449 15.30 20.14 -13.37
CA GLN A 449 14.43 19.86 -12.24
C GLN A 449 14.53 18.40 -11.78
N PHE A 450 14.55 17.46 -12.72
CA PHE A 450 14.69 16.05 -12.38
C PHE A 450 16.03 15.77 -11.69
N GLU A 451 17.12 16.33 -12.20
CA GLU A 451 18.46 16.14 -11.63
C GLU A 451 18.56 16.73 -10.22
N GLU A 452 18.16 17.99 -10.03
CA GLU A 452 18.35 18.70 -8.77
C GLU A 452 17.30 18.37 -7.70
N LEU A 453 16.05 18.08 -8.08
CA LEU A 453 14.97 17.78 -7.13
C LEU A 453 14.74 16.29 -6.92
N LEU A 454 15.24 15.41 -7.78
CA LEU A 454 15.03 13.97 -7.64
C LEU A 454 16.35 13.19 -7.62
N LEU A 455 17.16 13.28 -8.67
CA LEU A 455 18.37 12.46 -8.77
C LEU A 455 19.37 12.76 -7.65
N ALA A 456 19.74 14.02 -7.45
CA ALA A 456 20.72 14.42 -6.44
C ALA A 456 20.23 14.14 -5.00
N PRO A 457 18.97 14.46 -4.62
CA PRO A 457 18.44 14.09 -3.32
C PRO A 457 18.41 12.58 -3.06
N LEU A 458 18.06 11.78 -4.06
CA LEU A 458 18.02 10.32 -3.92
C LEU A 458 19.40 9.67 -3.93
N ALA A 459 20.35 10.22 -4.68
CA ALA A 459 21.73 9.73 -4.71
C ALA A 459 22.51 10.06 -3.44
N SER A 460 22.17 11.15 -2.76
CA SER A 460 22.77 11.56 -1.48
C SER A 460 22.07 10.98 -0.26
N ALA A 461 20.87 10.39 -0.44
CA ALA A 461 20.15 9.75 0.65
C ALA A 461 20.92 8.53 1.16
N ASN A 462 20.97 8.38 2.48
CA ASN A 462 21.66 7.25 3.09
C ASN A 462 20.96 5.94 2.67
N PRO A 463 21.68 4.97 2.05
CA PRO A 463 21.10 3.72 1.57
C PRO A 463 20.29 2.95 2.60
N GLN A 464 20.63 3.06 3.90
CA GLN A 464 19.90 2.40 4.99
C GLN A 464 18.44 2.88 5.13
N PHE A 465 18.14 4.10 4.64
CA PHE A 465 16.78 4.66 4.66
C PHE A 465 16.05 4.47 3.31
N LEU A 466 16.66 3.80 2.34
CA LEU A 466 16.09 3.49 1.04
C LEU A 466 15.69 2.01 0.93
N CYS A 467 14.89 1.53 1.90
CA CYS A 467 14.33 0.18 1.84
C CYS A 467 13.15 0.11 0.87
N GLY A 468 13.47 0.09 -0.43
CA GLY A 468 12.52 -0.12 -1.51
C GLY A 468 11.95 -1.54 -1.57
N PRO A 469 11.12 -1.85 -2.59
CA PRO A 469 10.85 -0.99 -3.73
C PRO A 469 9.77 0.06 -3.44
N TYR A 470 10.07 1.31 -3.76
CA TYR A 470 9.10 2.37 -3.93
C TYR A 470 8.62 2.37 -5.38
N VAL A 471 7.32 2.23 -5.58
CA VAL A 471 6.74 2.03 -6.90
C VAL A 471 6.10 3.32 -7.40
N ILE A 472 6.48 3.73 -8.61
CA ILE A 472 5.85 4.82 -9.34
C ILE A 472 5.19 4.20 -10.57
N VAL A 473 3.91 4.49 -10.76
CA VAL A 473 3.13 3.97 -11.88
C VAL A 473 2.73 5.13 -12.78
N ILE A 474 3.08 5.02 -14.06
CA ILE A 474 2.69 5.95 -15.12
C ILE A 474 1.84 5.17 -16.12
N ASP A 475 0.54 5.31 -16.00
CA ASP A 475 -0.45 4.56 -16.77
C ASP A 475 -0.92 5.34 -18.00
N ALA A 476 -1.06 4.61 -19.12
CA ALA A 476 -1.54 5.09 -20.42
C ALA A 476 -0.72 6.25 -21.02
N LEU A 477 0.61 6.16 -21.03
CA LEU A 477 1.49 7.21 -21.54
C LEU A 477 1.18 7.62 -23.01
N ASP A 478 0.61 6.72 -23.81
CA ASP A 478 0.15 7.00 -25.19
C ASP A 478 -1.11 7.88 -25.29
N GLU A 479 -1.78 8.14 -24.16
CA GLU A 479 -2.92 9.05 -24.06
C GLU A 479 -2.53 10.47 -23.65
N CYS A 480 -1.24 10.71 -23.46
CA CYS A 480 -0.67 12.02 -23.20
C CYS A 480 -0.55 12.84 -24.51
N PRO A 481 -0.76 14.18 -24.49
CA PRO A 481 -0.48 15.04 -25.63
C PRO A 481 0.94 14.88 -26.17
N ASP A 482 1.12 15.04 -27.48
CA ASP A 482 2.37 14.69 -28.18
C ASP A 482 3.64 15.34 -27.59
N GLU A 483 3.58 16.64 -27.25
CA GLU A 483 4.70 17.37 -26.65
C GLU A 483 5.07 16.78 -25.28
N THR A 484 4.10 16.69 -24.36
CA THR A 484 4.33 16.11 -23.03
C THR A 484 4.77 14.65 -23.12
N ARG A 485 4.16 13.85 -24.00
CA ARG A 485 4.52 12.45 -24.23
C ARG A 485 5.98 12.33 -24.63
N THR A 486 6.45 13.17 -25.55
CA THR A 486 7.84 13.18 -26.03
C THR A 486 8.79 13.54 -24.88
N SER A 487 8.52 14.63 -24.15
CA SER A 487 9.34 15.05 -23.01
C SER A 487 9.44 13.97 -21.93
N ILE A 488 8.30 13.39 -21.51
CA ILE A 488 8.28 12.38 -20.46
C ILE A 488 8.93 11.07 -20.91
N THR A 489 8.71 10.64 -22.17
CA THR A 489 9.36 9.44 -22.72
C THR A 489 10.88 9.60 -22.73
N ASN A 490 11.39 10.77 -23.16
CA ASN A 490 12.82 11.07 -23.15
C ASN A 490 13.39 11.15 -21.73
N LEU A 491 12.65 11.74 -20.79
CA LEU A 491 13.05 11.82 -19.39
C LEU A 491 13.17 10.41 -18.77
N ILE A 492 12.18 9.54 -18.99
CA ILE A 492 12.20 8.14 -18.55
C ILE A 492 13.43 7.42 -19.12
N ALA A 493 13.61 7.47 -20.44
CA ALA A 493 14.67 6.75 -21.12
C ALA A 493 16.08 7.19 -20.71
N ASN A 494 16.29 8.49 -20.50
CA ASN A 494 17.62 9.05 -20.27
C ASN A 494 17.99 9.20 -18.77
N TYR A 495 17.02 9.18 -17.86
CA TYR A 495 17.29 9.53 -16.45
C TYR A 495 16.74 8.57 -15.40
N PHE A 496 15.61 7.89 -15.62
CA PHE A 496 14.98 7.09 -14.54
C PHE A 496 15.84 5.90 -14.10
N HIS A 497 16.63 5.32 -15.01
CA HIS A 497 17.57 4.25 -14.70
C HIS A 497 18.74 4.70 -13.80
N LYS A 498 19.00 6.02 -13.69
CA LYS A 498 20.06 6.58 -12.83
C LYS A 498 19.62 6.70 -11.37
N LEU A 499 18.32 6.60 -11.09
CA LEU A 499 17.80 6.63 -9.72
C LEU A 499 18.21 5.35 -8.98
N PRO A 500 18.28 5.39 -7.62
CA PRO A 500 18.57 4.18 -6.84
C PRO A 500 17.61 3.04 -7.21
N SER A 501 18.11 1.80 -7.20
CA SER A 501 17.33 0.59 -7.53
C SER A 501 16.13 0.34 -6.62
N ALA A 502 16.09 1.02 -5.47
CA ALA A 502 14.92 1.10 -4.61
C ALA A 502 13.71 1.76 -5.27
N PHE A 503 13.86 2.54 -6.35
CA PHE A 503 12.76 3.17 -7.08
C PHE A 503 12.45 2.40 -8.35
N ARG A 504 11.22 1.90 -8.44
CA ARG A 504 10.74 1.09 -9.57
C ARG A 504 9.63 1.80 -10.31
N PHE A 505 9.68 1.75 -11.64
CA PHE A 505 8.76 2.43 -12.54
C PHE A 505 7.99 1.42 -13.37
N LEU A 506 6.67 1.40 -13.20
CA LEU A 506 5.76 0.65 -14.06
C LEU A 506 5.11 1.64 -15.03
N ILE A 507 5.48 1.53 -16.30
CA ILE A 507 4.93 2.36 -17.38
C ILE A 507 3.98 1.50 -18.19
N THR A 508 2.77 1.98 -18.47
CA THR A 508 1.89 1.30 -19.44
C THR A 508 1.65 2.19 -20.66
N SER A 509 1.62 1.57 -21.83
CA SER A 509 1.15 2.25 -23.04
C SER A 509 0.75 1.27 -24.15
N ARG A 510 0.09 1.78 -25.19
CA ARG A 510 0.15 1.15 -26.51
C ARG A 510 1.59 1.18 -27.06
N PRO A 511 1.96 0.28 -27.99
CA PRO A 511 3.22 0.37 -28.72
C PRO A 511 3.17 1.52 -29.74
N ASP A 512 2.85 2.72 -29.27
CA ASP A 512 2.89 3.97 -30.04
C ASP A 512 4.30 4.16 -30.63
N PRO A 513 4.46 4.48 -31.92
CA PRO A 513 5.77 4.57 -32.55
C PRO A 513 6.74 5.50 -31.83
N GLY A 514 6.26 6.63 -31.30
CA GLY A 514 7.11 7.61 -30.58
C GLY A 514 7.65 7.06 -29.26
N ILE A 515 6.84 6.30 -28.53
CA ILE A 515 7.27 5.63 -27.28
C ILE A 515 8.14 4.42 -27.60
N ALA A 516 7.66 3.55 -28.49
CA ALA A 516 8.28 2.27 -28.80
C ALA A 516 9.69 2.43 -29.38
N GLN A 517 9.89 3.41 -30.27
CA GLN A 517 11.20 3.70 -30.84
C GLN A 517 12.21 4.07 -29.74
N VAL A 518 11.85 4.96 -28.82
CA VAL A 518 12.75 5.41 -27.75
C VAL A 518 13.04 4.28 -26.77
N PHE A 519 12.02 3.54 -26.32
CA PHE A 519 12.20 2.50 -25.31
C PHE A 519 12.92 1.26 -25.87
N ARG A 520 12.63 0.84 -27.10
CA ARG A 520 13.32 -0.31 -27.73
C ARG A 520 14.78 -0.01 -28.09
N ASN A 521 15.16 1.26 -28.22
CA ASN A 521 16.56 1.66 -28.32
C ASN A 521 17.31 1.58 -26.97
N ARG A 522 16.60 1.34 -25.87
CA ARG A 522 17.13 1.29 -24.49
C ARG A 522 16.75 0.00 -23.77
N THR A 523 16.68 -1.13 -24.48
CA THR A 523 16.30 -2.46 -23.92
C THR A 523 17.19 -2.95 -22.77
N HIS A 524 18.42 -2.45 -22.67
CA HIS A 524 19.32 -2.72 -21.54
C HIS A 524 18.95 -1.96 -20.26
N LEU A 525 18.09 -0.93 -20.34
CA LEU A 525 17.65 -0.09 -19.21
C LEU A 525 16.15 -0.20 -18.94
N ILE A 526 15.37 -0.57 -19.96
CA ILE A 526 13.92 -0.67 -19.92
C ILE A 526 13.52 -2.10 -20.32
N LEU A 527 12.88 -2.79 -19.38
CA LEU A 527 12.30 -4.10 -19.63
C LEU A 527 10.94 -3.93 -20.33
N GLU A 528 10.82 -4.38 -21.58
CA GLU A 528 9.52 -4.45 -22.26
C GLU A 528 8.82 -5.77 -21.92
N HIS A 529 7.55 -5.69 -21.53
CA HIS A 529 6.64 -6.84 -21.44
C HIS A 529 5.41 -6.57 -22.30
N LEU A 530 5.26 -7.33 -23.38
CA LEU A 530 4.10 -7.25 -24.26
C LEU A 530 2.96 -8.10 -23.69
N LEU A 531 1.81 -7.49 -23.44
CA LEU A 531 0.58 -8.20 -23.13
C LEU A 531 0.06 -8.92 -24.37
N ASP A 532 0.32 -10.22 -24.43
CA ASP A 532 -0.23 -11.09 -25.46
C ASP A 532 -1.71 -11.38 -25.19
N ILE A 533 -2.57 -10.84 -26.05
CA ILE A 533 -4.02 -11.08 -25.98
C ILE A 533 -4.42 -12.45 -26.51
N LYS A 534 -3.55 -13.13 -27.27
CA LYS A 534 -3.81 -14.44 -27.87
C LYS A 534 -3.32 -15.60 -27.01
N SER A 535 -2.73 -15.29 -25.85
CA SER A 535 -2.25 -16.32 -24.94
C SER A 535 -3.41 -17.08 -24.30
N LYS A 536 -3.18 -18.37 -24.02
CA LYS A 536 -4.17 -19.22 -23.35
C LYS A 536 -4.51 -18.69 -21.95
N GLU A 537 -3.54 -18.08 -21.28
CA GLU A 537 -3.73 -17.45 -19.98
C GLU A 537 -4.70 -16.27 -20.07
N THR A 538 -4.59 -15.43 -21.11
CA THR A 538 -5.51 -14.30 -21.32
C THR A 538 -6.92 -14.81 -21.62
N GLU A 539 -7.06 -15.88 -22.42
CA GLU A 539 -8.35 -16.51 -22.70
C GLU A 539 -9.01 -17.06 -21.42
N MET A 540 -8.25 -17.76 -20.57
CA MET A 540 -8.71 -18.25 -19.28
C MET A 540 -9.12 -17.12 -18.33
N ASP A 541 -8.35 -16.03 -18.29
CA ASP A 541 -8.69 -14.85 -17.50
C ASP A 541 -10.00 -14.18 -17.96
N ILE A 542 -10.22 -14.11 -19.29
CA ILE A 542 -11.47 -13.58 -19.86
C ILE A 542 -12.65 -14.49 -19.57
N HIS A 543 -12.48 -15.81 -19.67
CA HIS A 543 -13.49 -16.78 -19.29
C HIS A 543 -13.91 -16.59 -17.83
N LEU A 544 -12.95 -16.48 -16.91
CA LEU A 544 -13.21 -16.24 -15.49
C LEU A 544 -13.93 -14.89 -15.27
N TYR A 545 -13.49 -13.84 -15.98
CA TYR A 545 -14.14 -12.53 -15.93
C TYR A 545 -15.61 -12.58 -16.38
N ILE A 546 -15.88 -13.23 -17.51
CA ILE A 546 -17.22 -13.40 -18.06
C ILE A 546 -18.10 -14.19 -17.09
N CYS A 547 -17.61 -15.33 -16.56
CA CYS A 547 -18.34 -16.13 -15.58
C CYS A 547 -18.73 -15.32 -14.34
N SER A 548 -17.76 -14.61 -13.74
CA SER A 548 -18.01 -13.82 -12.54
C SER A 548 -19.02 -12.71 -12.77
N ARG A 549 -18.93 -11.99 -13.89
CA ARG A 549 -19.84 -10.88 -14.22
C ARG A 549 -21.24 -11.37 -14.56
N LEU A 550 -21.38 -12.51 -15.24
CA LEU A 550 -22.68 -13.12 -15.50
C LEU A 550 -23.32 -13.65 -14.22
N GLU A 551 -22.55 -14.22 -13.30
CA GLU A 551 -23.03 -14.65 -11.99
C GLU A 551 -23.57 -13.48 -11.15
N GLU A 552 -22.91 -12.32 -11.20
CA GLU A 552 -23.42 -11.08 -10.61
C GLU A 552 -24.76 -10.65 -11.21
N VAL A 553 -24.91 -10.76 -12.54
CA VAL A 553 -26.17 -10.44 -13.23
C VAL A 553 -27.25 -11.44 -12.84
N ARG A 554 -26.95 -12.73 -12.91
CA ARG A 554 -27.87 -13.82 -12.54
C ARG A 554 -28.41 -13.63 -11.13
N THR A 555 -27.53 -13.32 -10.18
CA THR A 555 -27.90 -13.06 -8.79
C THR A 555 -28.72 -11.79 -8.64
N ARG A 556 -28.32 -10.69 -9.30
CA ARG A 556 -29.02 -9.39 -9.21
C ARG A 556 -30.46 -9.47 -9.74
N TYR A 557 -30.67 -10.19 -10.84
CA TYR A 557 -31.97 -10.31 -11.51
C TYR A 557 -32.72 -11.59 -11.16
N GLN A 558 -32.20 -12.41 -10.22
CA GLN A 558 -32.81 -13.67 -9.76
C GLN A 558 -33.15 -14.63 -10.92
N LEU A 559 -32.23 -14.74 -11.89
CA LEU A 559 -32.38 -15.61 -13.05
C LEU A 559 -32.14 -17.08 -12.68
N SER A 560 -32.56 -17.99 -13.57
CA SER A 560 -32.36 -19.44 -13.38
C SER A 560 -30.89 -19.79 -13.09
N ASN A 561 -30.66 -20.84 -12.31
CA ASN A 561 -29.31 -21.36 -12.05
C ASN A 561 -28.63 -21.88 -13.34
N ASP A 562 -29.42 -22.25 -14.34
CA ASP A 562 -28.91 -22.69 -15.65
C ASP A 562 -28.60 -21.51 -16.60
N TRP A 563 -28.82 -20.26 -16.15
CA TRP A 563 -28.55 -19.07 -16.95
C TRP A 563 -27.17 -18.46 -16.63
N PRO A 564 -26.36 -18.14 -17.65
CA PRO A 564 -26.51 -18.57 -19.04
C PRO A 564 -25.96 -19.98 -19.25
N PRO A 565 -26.38 -20.68 -20.33
CA PRO A 565 -25.82 -21.98 -20.67
C PRO A 565 -24.29 -21.92 -20.87
N PRO A 566 -23.53 -22.97 -20.50
CA PRO A 566 -22.08 -22.98 -20.67
C PRO A 566 -21.59 -22.73 -22.11
N SER A 567 -22.35 -23.15 -23.12
CA SER A 567 -22.04 -22.88 -24.53
C SER A 567 -22.03 -21.40 -24.87
N VAL A 568 -22.88 -20.60 -24.20
CA VAL A 568 -22.91 -19.14 -24.38
C VAL A 568 -21.65 -18.49 -23.80
N ILE A 569 -21.15 -19.00 -22.67
CA ILE A 569 -19.91 -18.51 -22.08
C ILE A 569 -18.74 -18.72 -23.05
N VAL A 570 -18.63 -19.92 -23.63
CA VAL A 570 -17.59 -20.23 -24.64
C VAL A 570 -17.70 -19.28 -25.84
N GLN A 571 -18.92 -19.08 -26.37
CA GLN A 571 -19.15 -18.17 -27.48
C GLN A 571 -18.74 -16.72 -27.16
N LEU A 572 -19.07 -16.22 -25.96
CA LEU A 572 -18.67 -14.86 -25.53
C LEU A 572 -17.15 -14.73 -25.37
N VAL A 573 -16.45 -15.78 -24.93
CA VAL A 573 -14.97 -15.80 -24.84
C VAL A 573 -14.36 -15.74 -26.24
N GLU A 574 -14.87 -16.53 -27.18
CA GLU A 574 -14.43 -16.51 -28.58
C GLU A 574 -14.66 -15.13 -29.22
N CYS A 575 -15.86 -14.54 -29.01
CA CYS A 575 -16.18 -13.20 -29.51
C CYS A 575 -15.32 -12.11 -28.85
N ALA A 576 -14.93 -12.26 -27.59
CA ALA A 576 -14.03 -11.30 -26.93
C ALA A 576 -12.64 -11.26 -27.55
N GLY A 577 -12.17 -12.36 -28.15
CA GLY A 577 -10.92 -12.39 -28.91
C GLY A 577 -9.68 -11.91 -28.14
N GLY A 578 -9.63 -12.13 -26.82
CA GLY A 578 -8.53 -11.67 -25.99
C GLY A 578 -8.67 -10.24 -25.43
N LEU A 579 -9.78 -9.54 -25.70
CA LEU A 579 -10.00 -8.15 -25.27
C LEU A 579 -10.97 -8.07 -24.07
N PHE A 580 -10.45 -7.62 -22.92
CA PHE A 580 -11.28 -7.36 -21.74
C PHE A 580 -12.32 -6.27 -21.97
N ILE A 581 -12.00 -5.24 -22.77
CA ILE A 581 -12.97 -4.18 -23.07
C ILE A 581 -14.19 -4.71 -23.84
N TRP A 582 -14.00 -5.70 -24.70
CA TRP A 582 -15.10 -6.35 -25.42
C TRP A 582 -16.00 -7.05 -24.41
N ALA A 583 -15.43 -7.91 -23.55
CA ALA A 583 -16.16 -8.62 -22.52
C ALA A 583 -16.88 -7.66 -21.56
N ALA A 584 -16.20 -6.62 -21.09
CA ALA A 584 -16.79 -5.62 -20.19
C ALA A 584 -17.97 -4.88 -20.85
N THR A 585 -17.82 -4.46 -22.10
CA THR A 585 -18.87 -3.74 -22.85
C THR A 585 -20.08 -4.64 -23.10
N ALA A 586 -19.84 -5.87 -23.59
CA ALA A 586 -20.89 -6.87 -23.82
C ALA A 586 -21.68 -7.17 -22.54
N LEU A 587 -20.99 -7.39 -21.41
CA LEU A 587 -21.66 -7.68 -20.14
C LEU A 587 -22.37 -6.46 -19.55
N ASN A 588 -21.88 -5.24 -19.81
CA ASN A 588 -22.62 -4.02 -19.45
C ASN A 588 -23.89 -3.86 -20.28
N LEU A 589 -23.88 -4.25 -21.57
CA LEU A 589 -25.08 -4.30 -22.39
C LEU A 589 -26.09 -5.30 -21.82
N VAL A 590 -25.63 -6.53 -21.54
CA VAL A 590 -26.45 -7.60 -20.95
C VAL A 590 -27.02 -7.22 -19.59
N SER A 591 -26.28 -6.47 -18.76
CA SER A 591 -26.72 -6.03 -17.42
C SER A 591 -27.86 -4.98 -17.41
N GLY A 592 -28.65 -4.89 -18.47
CA GLY A 592 -29.76 -3.94 -18.62
C GLY A 592 -31.06 -4.36 -17.95
N PHE A 593 -32.20 -3.80 -18.39
CA PHE A 593 -33.51 -4.08 -17.79
C PHE A 593 -33.93 -5.55 -17.90
N ASP A 594 -33.67 -6.17 -19.05
CA ASP A 594 -33.97 -7.59 -19.33
C ASP A 594 -32.69 -8.30 -19.82
N PRO A 595 -31.91 -8.90 -18.91
CA PRO A 595 -30.64 -9.51 -19.27
C PRO A 595 -30.75 -10.70 -20.22
N GLN A 596 -31.84 -11.46 -20.14
CA GLN A 596 -32.04 -12.60 -21.01
C GLN A 596 -32.25 -12.14 -22.45
N LYS A 597 -33.22 -11.24 -22.68
CA LYS A 597 -33.49 -10.71 -24.02
C LYS A 597 -32.29 -9.97 -24.61
N ARG A 598 -31.53 -9.24 -23.78
CA ARG A 598 -30.32 -8.54 -24.23
C ARG A 598 -29.17 -9.48 -24.58
N LEU A 599 -29.03 -10.58 -23.86
CA LEU A 599 -28.07 -11.62 -24.20
C LEU A 599 -28.46 -12.31 -25.51
N GLU A 600 -29.75 -12.65 -25.69
CA GLU A 600 -30.26 -13.22 -26.94
C GLU A 600 -29.99 -12.28 -28.13
N ASN A 601 -30.32 -10.99 -28.01
CA ASN A 601 -30.04 -9.98 -29.04
C ASN A 601 -28.53 -9.87 -29.37
N LEU A 602 -27.66 -9.86 -28.35
CA LEU A 602 -26.21 -9.82 -28.56
C LEU A 602 -25.71 -11.03 -29.38
N LEU A 603 -26.29 -12.21 -29.16
CA LEU A 603 -25.91 -13.47 -29.83
C LEU A 603 -26.55 -13.64 -31.21
N GLU A 604 -27.69 -13.00 -31.48
CA GLU A 604 -28.35 -12.98 -32.81
C GLU A 604 -27.49 -12.30 -33.89
N HIS A 605 -26.54 -11.45 -33.49
CA HIS A 605 -25.64 -10.75 -34.39
C HIS A 605 -24.30 -11.51 -34.55
N PRO A 606 -24.08 -12.29 -35.63
CA PRO A 606 -22.87 -13.11 -35.77
C PRO A 606 -21.63 -12.23 -35.92
N PHE A 607 -20.72 -12.22 -34.95
CA PHE A 607 -19.47 -11.48 -35.04
C PHE A 607 -18.60 -12.07 -36.16
N SER A 608 -18.23 -11.25 -37.15
CA SER A 608 -17.46 -11.70 -38.31
C SER A 608 -15.98 -11.96 -37.97
N SER A 609 -15.52 -11.40 -36.86
CA SER A 609 -14.17 -11.58 -36.32
C SER A 609 -14.19 -11.54 -34.78
N SER A 610 -13.24 -12.23 -34.16
CA SER A 610 -13.00 -12.17 -32.72
C SER A 610 -12.48 -10.79 -32.32
N GLY A 611 -13.03 -10.18 -31.26
CA GLY A 611 -12.65 -8.86 -30.77
C GLY A 611 -13.22 -7.70 -31.58
N ASP A 612 -14.28 -7.93 -32.37
CA ASP A 612 -14.97 -6.90 -33.19
C ASP A 612 -15.70 -5.89 -32.30
N LEU A 613 -14.98 -4.84 -31.90
CA LEU A 613 -15.47 -3.76 -31.06
C LEU A 613 -16.42 -2.84 -31.82
N ASP A 614 -16.22 -2.63 -33.12
CA ASP A 614 -17.09 -1.79 -33.94
C ASP A 614 -18.50 -2.33 -33.97
N LYS A 615 -18.65 -3.63 -34.25
CA LYS A 615 -19.97 -4.29 -34.21
C LYS A 615 -20.58 -4.26 -32.83
N LEU A 616 -19.80 -4.48 -31.78
CA LEU A 616 -20.30 -4.41 -30.40
C LEU A 616 -20.81 -3.01 -30.03
N TYR A 617 -20.10 -1.97 -30.48
CA TYR A 617 -20.53 -0.59 -30.30
C TYR A 617 -21.76 -0.24 -31.15
N THR A 618 -21.88 -0.79 -32.35
CA THR A 618 -23.11 -0.66 -33.15
C THR A 618 -24.32 -1.24 -32.41
N ILE A 619 -24.20 -2.45 -31.84
CA ILE A 619 -25.27 -3.07 -31.03
C ILE A 619 -25.60 -2.18 -29.80
N ALA A 620 -24.57 -1.61 -29.16
CA ALA A 620 -24.76 -0.70 -28.04
C ALA A 620 -25.56 0.56 -28.42
N LEU A 621 -25.24 1.17 -29.56
CA LEU A 621 -26.00 2.32 -30.05
C LEU A 621 -27.43 1.95 -30.44
N GLN A 622 -27.61 0.83 -31.15
CA GLN A 622 -28.92 0.32 -31.61
C GLN A 622 -29.85 -0.13 -30.47
N THR A 623 -29.38 -0.16 -29.22
CA THR A 623 -30.24 -0.38 -28.05
C THR A 623 -31.27 0.74 -27.87
N ASN A 624 -31.08 1.90 -28.49
CA ASN A 624 -32.07 2.98 -28.53
C ASN A 624 -33.12 2.72 -29.64
N PRO A 625 -34.43 2.81 -29.35
CA PRO A 625 -35.48 2.36 -30.28
C PRO A 625 -35.68 3.24 -31.53
N ASP A 626 -35.25 4.51 -31.54
CA ASP A 626 -35.79 5.50 -32.49
C ASP A 626 -34.82 5.90 -33.63
N TRP A 627 -33.82 5.08 -33.96
CA TRP A 627 -32.84 5.40 -35.02
C TRP A 627 -33.44 5.54 -36.43
N GLU A 628 -34.64 5.01 -36.67
CA GLU A 628 -35.36 5.17 -37.93
C GLU A 628 -35.96 6.57 -38.10
N ASP A 629 -36.13 7.33 -36.99
CA ASP A 629 -36.57 8.71 -37.04
C ASP A 629 -35.40 9.63 -37.41
N GLU A 630 -35.53 10.34 -38.53
CA GLU A 630 -34.48 11.19 -39.08
C GLU A 630 -34.06 12.30 -38.11
N THR A 631 -35.02 12.90 -37.41
CA THR A 631 -34.76 13.98 -36.46
C THR A 631 -34.03 13.46 -35.23
N PHE A 632 -34.43 12.30 -34.71
CA PHE A 632 -33.75 11.62 -33.63
C PHE A 632 -32.31 11.27 -34.03
N SER A 633 -32.13 10.62 -35.18
CA SER A 633 -30.81 10.21 -35.68
C SER A 633 -29.86 11.39 -35.81
N GLN A 634 -30.30 12.50 -36.43
CA GLN A 634 -29.49 13.72 -36.54
C GLN A 634 -29.11 14.30 -35.18
N ASN A 635 -30.08 14.46 -34.26
CA ASN A 635 -29.81 15.03 -32.94
C ASN A 635 -28.92 14.10 -32.08
N ALA A 636 -29.13 12.78 -32.16
CA ALA A 636 -28.31 11.80 -31.46
C ALA A 636 -26.88 11.76 -32.00
N THR A 637 -26.71 11.92 -33.31
CA THR A 637 -25.41 12.10 -33.96
C THR A 637 -24.67 13.32 -33.40
N GLN A 638 -25.36 14.44 -33.23
CA GLN A 638 -24.77 15.65 -32.64
C GLN A 638 -24.33 15.42 -31.19
N VAL A 639 -25.16 14.77 -30.38
CA VAL A 639 -24.82 14.43 -28.98
C VAL A 639 -23.57 13.54 -28.93
N LEU A 640 -23.52 12.48 -29.74
CA LEU A 640 -22.37 11.57 -29.83
C LEU A 640 -21.10 12.29 -30.32
N GLY A 641 -21.23 13.09 -31.38
CA GLY A 641 -20.13 13.87 -31.94
C GLY A 641 -19.55 14.84 -30.92
N ALA A 642 -20.40 15.49 -30.11
CA ALA A 642 -19.97 16.38 -29.06
C ALA A 642 -19.18 15.66 -27.95
N ILE A 643 -19.60 14.45 -27.57
CA ILE A 643 -18.90 13.65 -26.55
C ILE A 643 -17.53 13.16 -27.06
N ILE A 644 -17.44 12.80 -28.33
CA ILE A 644 -16.22 12.23 -28.94
C ILE A 644 -15.22 13.33 -29.30
N LEU A 645 -15.68 14.44 -29.88
CA LEU A 645 -14.82 15.48 -30.47
C LEU A 645 -14.50 16.63 -29.52
N ALA A 646 -15.27 16.82 -28.43
CA ALA A 646 -14.99 17.90 -27.51
C ALA A 646 -13.64 17.69 -26.81
N LYS A 647 -12.81 18.75 -26.86
CA LYS A 647 -11.51 18.79 -26.18
C LYS A 647 -11.66 18.64 -24.67
N ASP A 648 -12.66 19.29 -24.11
CA ASP A 648 -13.03 19.19 -22.70
C ASP A 648 -14.40 18.51 -22.60
N ALA A 649 -14.55 17.61 -21.61
CA ALA A 649 -15.82 16.92 -21.40
C ALA A 649 -16.95 17.92 -21.09
N ILE A 650 -18.10 17.74 -21.75
CA ILE A 650 -19.26 18.65 -21.70
C ILE A 650 -20.47 17.97 -21.03
N THR A 651 -21.31 18.76 -20.37
CA THR A 651 -22.51 18.26 -19.68
C THR A 651 -23.68 18.08 -20.65
N ASP A 652 -24.67 17.26 -20.28
CA ASP A 652 -25.91 17.06 -21.04
C ASP A 652 -26.65 18.37 -21.31
N ASP A 653 -26.72 19.25 -20.32
CA ASP A 653 -27.38 20.57 -20.44
C ASP A 653 -26.63 21.52 -21.39
N MET A 654 -25.29 21.42 -21.41
CA MET A 654 -24.46 22.18 -22.37
C MET A 654 -24.62 21.66 -23.79
N ILE A 655 -24.72 20.34 -23.98
CA ILE A 655 -24.96 19.74 -25.31
C ILE A 655 -26.32 20.19 -25.84
N ASP A 656 -27.38 20.10 -25.02
CA ASP A 656 -28.72 20.55 -25.43
C ASP A 656 -28.71 22.03 -25.86
N LYS A 657 -28.02 22.90 -25.12
CA LYS A 657 -27.89 24.31 -25.48
C LYS A 657 -27.04 24.54 -26.74
N LEU A 658 -25.94 23.81 -26.89
CA LEU A 658 -25.00 23.98 -28.00
C LEU A 658 -25.66 23.67 -29.35
N PHE A 659 -26.49 22.63 -29.39
CA PHE A 659 -27.18 22.20 -30.62
C PHE A 659 -28.66 22.61 -30.67
N SER A 660 -29.12 23.45 -29.74
CA SER A 660 -30.53 23.89 -29.65
C SER A 660 -31.53 22.73 -29.58
N LEU A 661 -31.20 21.68 -28.83
CA LEU A 661 -32.04 20.50 -28.62
C LEU A 661 -33.09 20.75 -27.53
N ASN A 662 -34.14 19.92 -27.54
CA ASN A 662 -35.13 19.91 -26.47
C ASN A 662 -34.47 19.60 -25.12
N THR A 663 -34.80 20.36 -24.07
CA THR A 663 -34.23 20.16 -22.73
C THR A 663 -34.40 18.71 -22.25
N GLY A 664 -33.29 18.09 -21.86
CA GLY A 664 -33.24 16.69 -21.43
C GLY A 664 -33.20 15.67 -22.58
N PHE A 665 -32.99 16.11 -23.82
CA PHE A 665 -32.79 15.19 -24.94
C PHE A 665 -31.45 14.44 -24.82
N SER A 666 -30.34 15.17 -24.62
CA SER A 666 -29.03 14.56 -24.43
C SER A 666 -29.01 13.60 -23.23
N ALA A 667 -29.64 13.99 -22.12
CA ALA A 667 -29.77 13.14 -20.94
C ALA A 667 -30.48 11.80 -21.23
N ARG A 668 -31.55 11.82 -22.03
CA ARG A 668 -32.28 10.61 -22.43
C ARG A 668 -31.42 9.69 -23.27
N ILE A 669 -30.68 10.23 -24.24
CA ILE A 669 -29.75 9.43 -25.07
C ILE A 669 -28.67 8.80 -24.19
N LEU A 670 -28.03 9.60 -23.35
CA LEU A 670 -26.94 9.17 -22.47
C LEU A 670 -27.37 8.06 -21.50
N GLN A 671 -28.63 8.05 -21.08
CA GLN A 671 -29.20 6.98 -20.25
C GLN A 671 -29.17 5.61 -20.93
N TYR A 672 -29.33 5.54 -22.26
CA TYR A 672 -29.26 4.29 -23.03
C TYR A 672 -27.83 3.85 -23.35
N LEU A 673 -26.88 4.78 -23.29
CA LEU A 673 -25.47 4.55 -23.65
C LEU A 673 -24.57 4.21 -22.46
N GLY A 674 -25.14 3.85 -21.30
CA GLY A 674 -24.37 3.55 -20.09
C GLY A 674 -23.36 2.39 -20.21
N SER A 675 -23.44 1.57 -21.27
CA SER A 675 -22.47 0.52 -21.59
C SER A 675 -21.19 1.04 -22.25
N VAL A 676 -21.23 2.24 -22.86
CA VAL A 676 -20.13 2.83 -23.63
C VAL A 676 -19.77 4.27 -23.21
N VAL A 677 -20.66 4.97 -22.50
CA VAL A 677 -20.49 6.34 -22.03
C VAL A 677 -20.72 6.41 -20.51
N GLN A 678 -19.77 7.02 -19.81
CA GLN A 678 -19.89 7.42 -18.42
C GLN A 678 -20.63 8.75 -18.34
N TRP A 679 -21.79 8.75 -17.68
CA TRP A 679 -22.58 9.96 -17.48
C TRP A 679 -23.46 9.85 -16.22
N SER A 680 -23.71 10.99 -15.61
CA SER A 680 -24.78 11.21 -14.64
C SER A 680 -25.32 12.63 -14.83
N LYS A 681 -26.59 12.87 -14.49
CA LYS A 681 -27.26 14.14 -14.78
C LYS A 681 -26.49 15.35 -14.24
N GLY A 682 -26.18 16.30 -15.12
CA GLY A 682 -25.42 17.51 -14.78
C GLY A 682 -23.91 17.30 -14.64
N GLN A 683 -23.39 16.09 -14.84
CA GLN A 683 -21.95 15.81 -14.89
C GLN A 683 -21.47 15.71 -16.35
N PRO A 684 -20.19 16.04 -16.63
CA PRO A 684 -19.63 15.88 -17.96
C PRO A 684 -19.72 14.43 -18.46
N ALA A 685 -20.25 14.23 -19.67
CA ALA A 685 -20.31 12.93 -20.33
C ALA A 685 -18.96 12.58 -20.96
N ARG A 686 -18.54 11.32 -20.83
CA ARG A 686 -17.25 10.83 -21.35
C ARG A 686 -17.37 9.40 -21.88
N PRO A 687 -16.67 9.03 -22.96
CA PRO A 687 -16.52 7.62 -23.31
C PRO A 687 -15.95 6.80 -22.13
N LEU A 688 -16.49 5.60 -21.88
CA LEU A 688 -15.97 4.70 -20.84
C LEU A 688 -14.56 4.22 -21.15
N HIS A 689 -14.23 4.10 -22.44
CA HIS A 689 -12.93 3.66 -22.90
C HIS A 689 -12.55 4.33 -24.22
N ALA A 690 -11.26 4.58 -24.39
CA ALA A 690 -10.70 5.27 -25.56
C ALA A 690 -11.03 4.58 -26.90
N THR A 691 -11.18 3.25 -26.93
CA THR A 691 -11.53 2.50 -28.16
C THR A 691 -12.86 2.93 -28.77
N PHE A 692 -13.82 3.39 -27.96
CA PHE A 692 -15.08 3.93 -28.47
C PHE A 692 -14.88 5.22 -29.29
N SER A 693 -13.78 5.95 -29.06
CA SER A 693 -13.42 7.12 -29.87
C SER A 693 -12.50 6.77 -31.05
N TYR A 694 -11.63 5.77 -30.90
CA TYR A 694 -10.58 5.44 -31.88
C TYR A 694 -10.98 4.42 -32.94
N GLU A 695 -11.61 3.32 -32.53
CA GLU A 695 -11.91 2.21 -33.43
C GLU A 695 -13.25 2.43 -34.11
N TYR A 696 -14.23 2.90 -33.32
CA TYR A 696 -15.58 3.17 -33.80
C TYR A 696 -15.71 4.34 -34.78
N THR A 697 -14.60 4.98 -35.20
CA THR A 697 -14.52 6.35 -35.77
C THR A 697 -15.89 6.91 -36.10
N PHE A 698 -16.36 7.92 -35.36
CA PHE A 698 -17.64 8.59 -35.58
C PHE A 698 -18.05 8.73 -37.06
N SER A 699 -17.09 8.91 -37.99
CA SER A 699 -17.26 8.83 -39.45
C SER A 699 -17.87 7.54 -40.01
N THR A 700 -17.58 6.35 -39.47
CA THR A 700 -18.15 5.05 -39.90
C THR A 700 -19.62 4.98 -39.52
N TRP A 701 -19.97 5.35 -38.30
CA TRP A 701 -21.36 5.35 -37.88
C TRP A 701 -22.16 6.47 -38.56
N VAL A 702 -21.58 7.67 -38.64
CA VAL A 702 -22.13 8.78 -39.44
C VAL A 702 -22.29 8.33 -40.88
N SER A 703 -21.30 7.77 -41.57
CA SER A 703 -21.47 7.36 -42.98
C SER A 703 -22.51 6.25 -43.21
N GLN A 704 -22.80 5.43 -42.19
CA GLN A 704 -23.85 4.41 -42.26
C GLN A 704 -25.26 4.96 -41.96
N HIS A 705 -25.38 6.06 -41.21
CA HIS A 705 -26.67 6.62 -40.73
C HIS A 705 -26.92 8.07 -41.19
N SER A 706 -25.94 8.70 -41.83
CA SER A 706 -26.07 9.89 -42.65
C SER A 706 -26.74 9.42 -43.93
N LEU A 707 -28.05 9.61 -43.95
CA LEU A 707 -28.90 9.75 -45.11
C LEU A 707 -28.15 9.66 -46.45
N GLN A 708 -28.48 8.63 -47.22
CA GLN A 708 -28.85 8.87 -48.61
C GLN A 708 -29.79 10.09 -48.64
N GLY A 709 -29.25 11.29 -48.88
CA GLY A 709 -30.02 12.52 -49.06
C GLY A 709 -29.73 13.65 -48.08
N ALA A 710 -28.64 14.38 -48.32
CA ALA A 710 -28.58 15.86 -48.30
C ALA A 710 -27.25 16.32 -48.94
#